data_AF-A0A0V8QD21-F1
#
_entry.id   AF-A0A0V8QD21-F1
#
_cell.length_a   1.000
_cell.length_b   1.000
_cell.length_c   1.000
_cell.angle_alpha   90.00
_cell.angle_beta   90.00
_cell.angle_gamma   90.00
#
_symmetry.space_group_name_H-M   'P 1'
#
loop_
_entity.id
_entity.type
_entity.pdbx_description
1 polymer ?
#
loop_
_entity_poly.entity_id
_entity_poly.type
_entity_poly.pdbx_seq_one_letter_code
_entity_poly.pdbx_strand_id
1 'polypeptide(L)'
;MKKLVTGILAHVDAGKTTLSEAMLYTTGSIRKIGHVDNKDAFLDNNVMERERGITIFSKQARMSLPDMELTLLDTPGHVDFSAEMERTLGVLDYAILVISGADGVQGHTATLWNLLEKYQIPVFLFINKMDQQGIEKEKLLTELKERLSEGCVDFTEKKDSFFEEIALCDETVLESFLENGIVEKDSICNLIRERKLFPCYFGSALRLTGVEEFLQSFSVYTKEPIYPKEFGARVFKIGRGEQGERLTYLKVTGGSLRVRTQLSGEEKVNQIRLYSGEKYQTTEEVVAGEVCAVTGLTKTRPAEGFGFERERKAVTPVLEPVLSYQILLPEGMDAAQILPKLRQLEEEDPMLHIVWQEELSQIMAELMGKVQLEVLKRQIQDRFGVTVSFGEGAIVYKETIADIVEGVGHFEPLRHYAEVHLLLEPLPPGSGLIFESTVSEDELDKNWQRLILTHLQEKEHKGVLTGSAITDMRITLAAGKAHLKHTEGGDFRQATYRAVRQGLMKAQSVLLEPYYDFRLELPKEYIGRAMTDIERLGGSLMPPENEYGMAVLTGSAPAVCMTNYQQEVTVYTKGTGRLALSFRGYEPCHNPEEVIANRGYEPERDLANPSSSVFCAHGAGFYVEWDKIEDYMHLESVLKGWEKGIRTETEIWETGQGKTEELWLGTEEIDAILEKTFYANQGDKTAWKQHKKMRESQPAAVRSYQPILKKEEYLLVDGYNIIFAWEELSKLAKINMDGARGRLLDILSDYQGIRGCHLMVVFDAYRVQGHQTEVSRYHNIFAVYTGEAETADQYIEKFAHENAKKYQITVATSDGLEQVIIRGKGCRLLSARELSEDISHAKARLTEEYMEGTLTGRSFLFDGVSEETAGKIEAIRKGEKDERT
;
A
#
# COMPACT_ATOMS: atom_id res chain seq x y z
N MET A 1 -36.65 -15.77 -9.25
CA MET A 1 -35.76 -15.43 -10.37
C MET A 1 -34.57 -14.71 -9.75
N LYS A 2 -33.36 -15.27 -9.91
CA LYS A 2 -32.14 -14.70 -9.28
C LYS A 2 -31.78 -13.39 -9.98
N LYS A 3 -31.28 -12.39 -9.26
CA LYS A 3 -30.75 -11.15 -9.86
C LYS A 3 -29.26 -11.04 -9.60
N LEU A 4 -28.45 -10.96 -10.66
CA LEU A 4 -27.00 -10.80 -10.53
C LEU A 4 -26.48 -9.65 -11.38
N VAL A 5 -25.47 -8.98 -10.85
CA VAL A 5 -24.65 -8.00 -11.57
C VAL A 5 -23.31 -8.66 -11.87
N THR A 6 -22.96 -8.79 -13.14
CA THR A 6 -21.73 -9.45 -13.56
C THR A 6 -20.90 -8.54 -14.42
N GLY A 7 -19.61 -8.43 -14.14
CA GLY A 7 -18.67 -7.70 -14.97
C GLY A 7 -18.01 -8.63 -15.98
N ILE A 8 -17.77 -8.16 -17.20
CA ILE A 8 -16.92 -8.86 -18.16
C ILE A 8 -15.61 -8.09 -18.32
N LEU A 9 -14.50 -8.76 -18.07
CA LEU A 9 -13.16 -8.19 -18.03
C LEU A 9 -12.26 -8.95 -18.98
N ALA A 10 -11.34 -8.26 -19.65
CA ALA A 10 -10.38 -8.89 -20.53
C ALA A 10 -9.22 -7.95 -20.83
N HIS A 11 -8.09 -8.50 -21.28
CA HIS A 11 -7.06 -7.66 -21.90
C HIS A 11 -7.51 -7.15 -23.28
N VAL A 12 -6.81 -6.14 -23.78
CA VAL A 12 -7.06 -5.54 -25.11
C VAL A 12 -7.06 -6.63 -26.20
N ASP A 13 -8.05 -6.62 -27.08
CA ASP A 13 -8.25 -7.59 -28.17
C ASP A 13 -8.57 -9.03 -27.75
N ALA A 14 -8.78 -9.36 -26.47
CA ALA A 14 -9.22 -10.71 -26.07
C ALA A 14 -10.64 -11.07 -26.56
N GLY A 15 -11.39 -10.10 -27.08
CA GLY A 15 -12.75 -10.29 -27.62
C GLY A 15 -13.86 -10.14 -26.59
N LYS A 16 -13.65 -9.31 -25.57
CA LYS A 16 -14.63 -8.94 -24.53
C LYS A 16 -15.96 -8.47 -25.14
N THR A 17 -15.95 -7.40 -25.95
CA THR A 17 -17.16 -6.88 -26.60
C THR A 17 -17.83 -7.95 -27.45
N THR A 18 -17.04 -8.74 -28.19
CA THR A 18 -17.55 -9.84 -29.03
C THR A 18 -18.28 -10.90 -28.19
N LEU A 19 -17.77 -11.24 -27.00
CA LEU A 19 -18.46 -12.16 -26.10
C LEU A 19 -19.74 -11.55 -25.54
N SER A 20 -19.70 -10.27 -25.12
CA SER A 20 -20.90 -9.54 -24.67
C SER A 20 -22.00 -9.52 -25.73
N GLU A 21 -21.66 -9.23 -26.98
CA GLU A 21 -22.54 -9.28 -28.15
C GLU A 21 -23.16 -10.67 -28.34
N ALA A 22 -22.31 -11.71 -28.30
CA ALA A 22 -22.71 -13.10 -28.47
C ALA A 22 -23.68 -13.54 -27.36
N MET A 23 -23.44 -13.13 -26.11
CA MET A 23 -24.34 -13.40 -24.98
C MET A 23 -25.69 -12.69 -25.16
N LEU A 24 -25.68 -11.41 -25.57
CA LEU A 24 -26.90 -10.65 -25.81
C LEU A 24 -27.73 -11.22 -26.96
N TYR A 25 -27.08 -11.71 -28.01
CA TYR A 25 -27.77 -12.32 -29.15
C TYR A 25 -28.35 -13.68 -28.78
N THR A 26 -27.57 -14.53 -28.12
CA THR A 26 -28.00 -15.88 -27.70
C THR A 26 -29.19 -15.82 -26.74
N THR A 27 -29.24 -14.81 -25.87
CA THR A 27 -30.39 -14.57 -24.97
C THR A 27 -31.59 -13.90 -25.65
N GLY A 28 -31.49 -13.53 -26.93
CA GLY A 28 -32.54 -12.83 -27.67
C GLY A 28 -32.73 -11.36 -27.30
N SER A 29 -31.81 -10.79 -26.49
CA SER A 29 -31.83 -9.39 -26.07
C SER A 29 -31.55 -8.43 -27.24
N ILE A 30 -30.76 -8.88 -28.23
CA ILE A 30 -30.53 -8.19 -29.50
C ILE A 30 -30.94 -9.08 -30.68
N ARG A 31 -31.43 -8.46 -31.77
CA ARG A 31 -31.94 -9.17 -32.96
C ARG A 31 -30.86 -9.51 -33.99
N LYS A 32 -29.70 -8.86 -33.92
CA LYS A 32 -28.56 -9.02 -34.83
C LYS A 32 -27.28 -8.87 -34.02
N ILE A 33 -26.26 -9.66 -34.37
CA ILE A 33 -24.90 -9.52 -33.85
C ILE A 33 -24.21 -8.40 -34.62
N GLY A 34 -23.59 -7.47 -33.90
CA GLY A 34 -22.61 -6.53 -34.43
C GLY A 34 -21.18 -7.04 -34.21
N HIS A 35 -20.24 -6.45 -34.93
CA HIS A 35 -18.82 -6.72 -34.81
C HIS A 35 -18.05 -5.43 -34.58
N VAL A 36 -17.05 -5.49 -33.70
CA VAL A 36 -16.15 -4.36 -33.42
C VAL A 36 -15.40 -3.95 -34.70
N ASP A 37 -14.90 -4.93 -35.45
CA ASP A 37 -14.18 -4.71 -36.72
C ASP A 37 -15.06 -4.02 -37.79
N ASN A 38 -16.38 -4.27 -37.74
CA ASN A 38 -17.35 -3.66 -38.65
C ASN A 38 -17.98 -2.37 -38.10
N LYS A 39 -17.58 -1.94 -36.89
CA LYS A 39 -18.05 -0.72 -36.21
C LYS A 39 -19.56 -0.67 -35.95
N ASP A 40 -20.23 -1.81 -35.85
CA ASP A 40 -21.68 -1.93 -35.66
C ASP A 40 -22.08 -2.63 -34.35
N ALA A 41 -21.12 -2.82 -33.44
CA ALA A 41 -21.35 -3.31 -32.09
C ALA A 41 -22.42 -2.49 -31.34
N PHE A 42 -23.37 -3.19 -30.71
CA PHE A 42 -24.45 -2.67 -29.89
C PHE A 42 -23.92 -1.97 -28.62
N LEU A 43 -22.90 -2.54 -27.99
CA LEU A 43 -22.29 -1.93 -26.82
C LEU A 43 -21.38 -0.79 -27.24
N ASP A 44 -20.48 -0.94 -28.21
CA ASP A 44 -19.53 0.12 -28.63
C ASP A 44 -20.17 1.12 -29.62
N ASN A 45 -21.09 1.94 -29.12
CA ASN A 45 -21.77 3.01 -29.84
C ASN A 45 -21.00 4.33 -29.96
N ASN A 46 -19.99 4.59 -29.10
CA ASN A 46 -19.21 5.82 -29.14
C ASN A 46 -18.33 5.84 -30.40
N VAL A 47 -18.27 6.97 -31.09
CA VAL A 47 -17.45 7.14 -32.31
C VAL A 47 -15.98 6.81 -32.04
N MET A 48 -15.46 7.17 -30.86
CA MET A 48 -14.07 6.86 -30.47
C MET A 48 -13.82 5.37 -30.30
N GLU A 49 -14.74 4.67 -29.64
CA GLU A 49 -14.63 3.21 -29.40
C GLU A 49 -14.70 2.46 -30.74
N ARG A 50 -15.58 2.88 -31.65
CA ARG A 50 -15.69 2.33 -33.01
C ARG A 50 -14.45 2.58 -33.86
N GLU A 51 -13.81 3.74 -33.72
CA GLU A 51 -12.61 4.06 -34.49
C GLU A 51 -11.38 3.29 -34.00
N ARG A 52 -11.27 3.07 -32.68
CA ARG A 52 -10.12 2.41 -32.05
C ARG A 52 -10.28 0.91 -31.85
N GLY A 53 -11.51 0.39 -31.87
CA GLY A 53 -11.80 -1.01 -31.59
C GLY A 53 -11.64 -1.40 -30.12
N ILE A 54 -11.64 -0.44 -29.18
CA ILE A 54 -11.51 -0.69 -27.74
C ILE A 54 -12.70 -0.12 -26.97
N THR A 55 -13.11 -0.79 -25.89
CA THR A 55 -14.10 -0.24 -24.95
C THR A 55 -13.43 0.77 -24.02
N ILE A 56 -13.97 1.98 -23.96
CA ILE A 56 -13.45 3.10 -23.18
C ILE A 56 -14.36 3.36 -21.98
N PHE A 57 -15.68 3.29 -22.17
CA PHE A 57 -16.64 3.56 -21.11
C PHE A 57 -17.39 2.31 -20.69
N SER A 58 -17.57 2.14 -19.39
CA SER A 58 -18.35 1.03 -18.85
C SER A 58 -19.81 1.14 -19.27
N LYS A 59 -20.37 0.05 -19.82
CA LYS A 59 -21.75 -0.02 -20.30
C LYS A 59 -22.52 -1.12 -19.64
N GLN A 60 -23.83 -0.94 -19.52
CA GLN A 60 -24.71 -1.92 -18.92
C GLN A 60 -25.70 -2.49 -19.94
N ALA A 61 -25.88 -3.80 -19.91
CA ALA A 61 -26.93 -4.48 -20.67
C ALA A 61 -27.65 -5.48 -19.77
N ARG A 62 -28.97 -5.54 -19.92
CA ARG A 62 -29.82 -6.47 -19.19
C ARG A 62 -30.24 -7.60 -20.10
N MET A 63 -30.11 -8.83 -19.62
CA MET A 63 -30.58 -10.02 -20.32
C MET A 63 -31.35 -10.94 -19.38
N SER A 64 -32.35 -11.62 -19.92
CA SER A 64 -33.20 -12.56 -19.18
C SER A 64 -32.85 -13.99 -19.58
N LEU A 65 -32.42 -14.76 -18.60
CA LEU A 65 -32.26 -16.21 -18.67
C LEU A 65 -33.47 -16.88 -17.99
N PRO A 66 -33.77 -18.16 -18.25
CA PRO A 66 -34.99 -18.81 -17.74
C PRO A 66 -35.26 -18.64 -16.24
N ASP A 67 -34.22 -18.72 -15.40
CA ASP A 67 -34.31 -18.62 -13.93
C ASP A 67 -33.60 -17.41 -13.33
N MET A 68 -33.12 -16.48 -14.17
CA MET A 68 -32.17 -15.44 -13.77
C MET A 68 -32.28 -14.16 -14.60
N GLU A 69 -32.24 -13.00 -13.95
CA GLU A 69 -31.99 -11.70 -14.58
C GLU A 69 -30.53 -11.32 -14.39
N LEU A 70 -29.83 -11.11 -15.51
CA LEU A 70 -28.42 -10.77 -15.54
C LEU A 70 -28.26 -9.32 -15.98
N THR A 71 -27.61 -8.51 -15.14
CA THR A 71 -27.09 -7.20 -15.55
C THR A 71 -25.60 -7.35 -15.84
N LEU A 72 -25.24 -7.29 -17.12
CA LEU A 72 -23.85 -7.32 -17.57
C LEU A 72 -23.28 -5.90 -17.56
N LEU A 73 -22.15 -5.72 -16.89
CA LEU A 73 -21.33 -4.52 -16.94
C LEU A 73 -20.10 -4.81 -17.81
N ASP A 74 -20.06 -4.19 -18.98
CA ASP A 74 -18.93 -4.28 -19.90
C ASP A 74 -17.88 -3.24 -19.50
N THR A 75 -16.72 -3.69 -19.00
CA THR A 75 -15.70 -2.81 -18.42
C THR A 75 -14.56 -2.54 -19.41
N PRO A 76 -13.84 -1.42 -19.35
CA PRO A 76 -12.67 -1.19 -20.20
C PRO A 76 -11.58 -2.26 -19.96
N GLY A 77 -10.93 -2.71 -21.04
CA GLY A 77 -9.88 -3.75 -20.99
C GLY A 77 -8.46 -3.22 -21.23
N HIS A 78 -8.30 -1.89 -21.30
CA HIS A 78 -7.03 -1.23 -21.55
C HIS A 78 -6.50 -0.62 -20.24
N VAL A 79 -5.17 -0.70 -20.04
CA VAL A 79 -4.49 -0.27 -18.81
C VAL A 79 -4.83 1.18 -18.43
N ASP A 80 -4.80 2.11 -19.39
CA ASP A 80 -5.17 3.53 -19.19
C ASP A 80 -6.60 3.78 -18.66
N PHE A 81 -7.51 2.80 -18.73
CA PHE A 81 -8.88 2.90 -18.20
C PHE A 81 -9.12 1.98 -17.00
N SER A 82 -8.04 1.46 -16.39
CA SER A 82 -8.12 0.55 -15.25
C SER A 82 -8.81 1.18 -14.04
N ALA A 83 -8.71 2.50 -13.86
CA ALA A 83 -9.46 3.22 -12.82
C ALA A 83 -10.98 3.15 -13.04
N GLU A 84 -11.47 3.31 -14.27
CA GLU A 84 -12.90 3.15 -14.56
C GLU A 84 -13.36 1.72 -14.31
N MET A 85 -12.55 0.74 -14.71
CA MET A 85 -12.81 -0.66 -14.42
C MET A 85 -12.81 -0.95 -12.91
N GLU A 86 -11.83 -0.50 -12.15
CA GLU A 86 -11.74 -0.72 -10.69
C GLU A 86 -12.98 -0.18 -9.96
N ARG A 87 -13.51 0.98 -10.38
CA ARG A 87 -14.78 1.51 -9.85
C ARG A 87 -15.96 0.55 -10.04
N THR A 88 -16.02 -0.15 -11.17
CA THR A 88 -17.10 -1.12 -11.43
C THR A 88 -16.97 -2.40 -10.61
N LEU A 89 -15.75 -2.80 -10.24
CA LEU A 89 -15.51 -4.02 -9.44
C LEU A 89 -16.28 -3.99 -8.12
N GLY A 90 -16.34 -2.83 -7.45
CA GLY A 90 -17.00 -2.67 -6.16
C GLY A 90 -18.52 -2.90 -6.14
N VAL A 91 -19.15 -3.11 -7.30
CA VAL A 91 -20.58 -3.42 -7.44
C VAL A 91 -20.86 -4.77 -8.10
N LEU A 92 -19.85 -5.55 -8.45
CA LEU A 92 -20.05 -6.86 -9.09
C LEU A 92 -20.39 -7.95 -8.07
N ASP A 93 -21.25 -8.88 -8.47
CA ASP A 93 -21.48 -10.14 -7.76
C ASP A 93 -20.60 -11.27 -8.29
N TYR A 94 -20.33 -11.25 -9.59
CA TYR A 94 -19.47 -12.20 -10.30
C TYR A 94 -18.70 -11.45 -11.40
N ALA A 95 -17.60 -12.04 -11.84
CA ALA A 95 -16.84 -11.58 -12.99
C ALA A 95 -16.66 -12.69 -14.03
N ILE A 96 -16.65 -12.31 -15.30
CA ILE A 96 -16.28 -13.15 -16.43
C ILE A 96 -14.94 -12.62 -16.94
N LEU A 97 -13.86 -13.35 -16.70
CA LEU A 97 -12.54 -13.01 -17.20
C LEU A 97 -12.31 -13.71 -18.54
N VAL A 98 -12.21 -12.91 -19.60
CA VAL A 98 -12.00 -13.38 -20.97
C VAL A 98 -10.52 -13.39 -21.29
N ILE A 99 -10.03 -14.53 -21.76
CA ILE A 99 -8.62 -14.74 -22.13
C ILE A 99 -8.59 -15.21 -23.57
N SER A 100 -7.70 -14.66 -24.40
CA SER A 100 -7.55 -15.19 -25.76
C SER A 100 -6.73 -16.48 -25.73
N GLY A 101 -7.25 -17.54 -26.35
CA GLY A 101 -6.53 -18.80 -26.49
C GLY A 101 -5.26 -18.71 -27.34
N ALA A 102 -5.13 -17.69 -28.19
CA ALA A 102 -3.90 -17.45 -28.94
C ALA A 102 -2.83 -16.75 -28.10
N ASP A 103 -3.27 -15.86 -27.20
CA ASP A 103 -2.38 -14.99 -26.42
C ASP A 103 -2.02 -15.57 -25.05
N GLY A 104 -2.85 -16.45 -24.48
CA GLY A 104 -2.65 -17.01 -23.14
C GLY A 104 -2.80 -15.97 -22.02
N VAL A 105 -2.18 -16.24 -20.87
CA VAL A 105 -2.23 -15.34 -19.70
C VAL A 105 -1.23 -14.19 -19.89
N GLN A 106 -1.76 -12.99 -20.11
CA GLN A 106 -0.99 -11.75 -20.30
C GLN A 106 -0.71 -11.02 -18.98
N GLY A 107 0.28 -10.12 -18.96
CA GLY A 107 0.60 -9.30 -17.79
C GLY A 107 -0.60 -8.49 -17.28
N HIS A 108 -1.40 -7.89 -18.18
CA HIS A 108 -2.63 -7.19 -17.77
C HIS A 108 -3.70 -8.16 -17.25
N THR A 109 -3.80 -9.38 -17.78
CA THR A 109 -4.70 -10.42 -17.25
C THR A 109 -4.35 -10.74 -15.79
N ALA A 110 -3.06 -10.80 -15.44
CA ALA A 110 -2.63 -10.97 -14.06
C ALA A 110 -3.01 -9.76 -13.17
N THR A 111 -2.90 -8.53 -13.68
CA THR A 111 -3.40 -7.34 -12.96
C THR A 111 -4.90 -7.44 -12.69
N LEU A 112 -5.70 -7.82 -13.70
CA LEU A 112 -7.14 -8.04 -13.55
C LEU A 112 -7.45 -9.13 -12.53
N TRP A 113 -6.69 -10.22 -12.55
CA TRP A 113 -6.81 -11.33 -11.61
C TRP A 113 -6.59 -10.88 -10.16
N ASN A 114 -5.49 -10.16 -9.91
CA ASN A 114 -5.15 -9.64 -8.59
C ASN A 114 -6.18 -8.63 -8.08
N LEU A 115 -6.75 -7.80 -8.97
CA LEU A 115 -7.86 -6.91 -8.61
C LEU A 115 -9.11 -7.71 -8.24
N LEU A 116 -9.49 -8.72 -9.02
CA LEU A 116 -10.63 -9.59 -8.68
C LEU A 116 -10.43 -10.32 -7.34
N GLU A 117 -9.20 -10.68 -7.01
CA GLU A 117 -8.83 -11.23 -5.71
C GLU A 117 -8.94 -10.20 -4.58
N LYS A 118 -8.37 -9.00 -4.75
CA LYS A 118 -8.45 -7.91 -3.76
C LYS A 118 -9.91 -7.56 -3.41
N TYR A 119 -10.79 -7.57 -4.40
CA TYR A 119 -12.22 -7.29 -4.24
C TYR A 119 -13.05 -8.54 -3.87
N GLN A 120 -12.42 -9.72 -3.77
CA GLN A 120 -13.06 -11.00 -3.42
C GLN A 120 -14.26 -11.34 -4.33
N ILE A 121 -14.13 -11.06 -5.62
CA ILE A 121 -15.19 -11.28 -6.61
C ILE A 121 -15.06 -12.70 -7.19
N PRO A 122 -16.09 -13.55 -7.14
CA PRO A 122 -16.09 -14.86 -7.80
C PRO A 122 -15.91 -14.76 -9.32
N VAL A 123 -15.12 -15.65 -9.92
CA VAL A 123 -14.71 -15.53 -11.34
C VAL A 123 -15.06 -16.77 -12.15
N PHE A 124 -15.56 -16.53 -13.36
CA PHE A 124 -15.66 -17.52 -14.44
C PHE A 124 -14.68 -17.15 -15.55
N LEU A 125 -13.96 -18.14 -16.09
CA LEU A 125 -12.98 -17.94 -17.16
C LEU A 125 -13.60 -18.34 -18.50
N PHE A 126 -13.52 -17.46 -19.49
CA PHE A 126 -13.91 -17.77 -20.86
C PHE A 126 -12.70 -17.61 -21.79
N ILE A 127 -12.18 -18.75 -22.27
CA ILE A 127 -11.06 -18.81 -23.19
C ILE A 127 -11.62 -18.68 -24.61
N ASN A 128 -11.42 -17.51 -25.19
CA ASN A 128 -11.98 -17.09 -26.47
C ASN A 128 -11.01 -17.30 -27.63
N LYS A 129 -11.52 -17.18 -28.87
CA LYS A 129 -10.75 -17.35 -30.13
C LYS A 129 -10.14 -18.75 -30.30
N MET A 130 -10.76 -19.79 -29.74
CA MET A 130 -10.32 -21.19 -29.90
C MET A 130 -10.44 -21.71 -31.35
N ASP A 131 -11.00 -20.91 -32.27
CA ASP A 131 -11.08 -21.21 -33.70
C ASP A 131 -9.77 -20.94 -34.47
N GLN A 132 -8.77 -20.32 -33.85
CA GLN A 132 -7.47 -20.08 -34.48
C GLN A 132 -6.59 -21.34 -34.52
N GLN A 133 -5.75 -21.45 -35.55
CA GLN A 133 -4.88 -22.61 -35.74
C GLN A 133 -3.72 -22.62 -34.75
N GLY A 134 -3.34 -23.82 -34.28
CA GLY A 134 -2.19 -24.02 -33.40
C GLY A 134 -2.49 -23.86 -31.90
N ILE A 135 -3.77 -23.66 -31.53
CA ILE A 135 -4.18 -23.60 -30.12
C ILE A 135 -4.36 -25.02 -29.57
N GLU A 136 -3.65 -25.33 -28.48
CA GLU A 136 -3.77 -26.59 -27.76
C GLU A 136 -4.43 -26.35 -26.39
N LYS A 137 -5.68 -26.82 -26.26
CA LYS A 137 -6.51 -26.64 -25.05
C LYS A 137 -5.81 -27.10 -23.76
N GLU A 138 -5.20 -28.28 -23.77
CA GLU A 138 -4.53 -28.84 -22.58
C GLU A 138 -3.36 -27.98 -22.12
N LYS A 139 -2.55 -27.46 -23.05
CA LYS A 139 -1.43 -26.55 -22.72
C LYS A 139 -1.92 -25.25 -22.09
N LEU A 140 -3.00 -24.67 -22.63
CA LEU A 140 -3.61 -23.47 -22.06
C LEU A 140 -4.19 -23.73 -20.67
N LEU A 141 -4.82 -24.88 -20.44
CA LEU A 141 -5.35 -25.22 -19.13
C LEU A 141 -4.23 -25.35 -18.09
N THR A 142 -3.11 -25.97 -18.45
CA THR A 142 -1.90 -26.01 -17.61
C THR A 142 -1.37 -24.60 -17.32
N GLU A 143 -1.26 -23.75 -18.35
CA GLU A 143 -0.82 -22.36 -18.18
C GLU A 143 -1.75 -21.58 -17.22
N LEU A 144 -3.07 -21.77 -17.31
CA LEU A 144 -4.04 -21.15 -16.41
C LEU A 144 -3.87 -21.63 -14.96
N LYS A 145 -3.67 -22.95 -14.77
CA LYS A 145 -3.43 -23.53 -13.44
C LYS A 145 -2.15 -22.95 -12.81
N GLU A 146 -1.08 -22.86 -13.58
CA GLU A 146 0.23 -22.37 -13.11
C GLU A 146 0.27 -20.86 -12.87
N ARG A 147 -0.35 -20.05 -13.75
CA ARG A 147 -0.24 -18.58 -13.69
C ARG A 147 -1.36 -17.90 -12.91
N LEU A 148 -2.54 -18.52 -12.79
CA LEU A 148 -3.69 -17.93 -12.10
C LEU A 148 -4.02 -18.68 -10.81
N SER A 149 -4.35 -19.96 -10.90
CA SER A 149 -4.66 -20.82 -9.75
C SER A 149 -4.85 -22.28 -10.15
N GLU A 150 -4.32 -23.21 -9.35
CA GLU A 150 -4.58 -24.67 -9.46
C GLU A 150 -6.07 -25.02 -9.53
N GLY A 151 -6.95 -24.19 -8.96
CA GLY A 151 -8.40 -24.34 -9.01
C GLY A 151 -9.05 -24.08 -10.38
N CYS A 152 -8.28 -23.84 -11.44
CA CYS A 152 -8.80 -23.69 -12.81
C CYS A 152 -9.21 -25.05 -13.40
N VAL A 153 -10.52 -25.30 -13.53
CA VAL A 153 -11.05 -26.60 -14.02
C VAL A 153 -11.84 -26.41 -15.30
N ASP A 154 -11.71 -27.33 -16.26
CA ASP A 154 -12.48 -27.29 -17.51
C ASP A 154 -13.94 -27.71 -17.30
N PHE A 155 -14.87 -26.80 -17.62
CA PHE A 155 -16.31 -27.02 -17.54
C PHE A 155 -16.96 -27.24 -18.92
N THR A 156 -16.18 -27.15 -19.99
CA THR A 156 -16.65 -27.34 -21.38
C THR A 156 -16.95 -28.81 -21.64
N GLU A 157 -16.04 -29.69 -21.25
CA GLU A 157 -16.16 -31.14 -21.41
C GLU A 157 -16.02 -31.79 -20.04
N LYS A 158 -17.13 -32.34 -19.52
CA LYS A 158 -17.15 -33.05 -18.24
C LYS A 158 -16.51 -34.44 -18.41
N LYS A 159 -15.17 -34.48 -18.33
CA LYS A 159 -14.37 -35.72 -18.31
C LYS A 159 -14.69 -36.54 -17.04
N ASP A 160 -14.29 -37.81 -17.02
CA ASP A 160 -14.45 -38.68 -15.84
C ASP A 160 -13.73 -38.12 -14.60
N SER A 161 -12.63 -37.37 -14.78
CA SER A 161 -11.87 -36.69 -13.72
C SER A 161 -12.51 -35.37 -13.22
N PHE A 162 -13.62 -34.92 -13.79
CA PHE A 162 -14.19 -33.59 -13.50
C PHE A 162 -14.51 -33.39 -12.01
N PHE A 163 -15.14 -34.39 -11.38
CA PHE A 163 -15.45 -34.31 -9.96
C PHE A 163 -14.21 -34.48 -9.07
N GLU A 164 -13.20 -35.24 -9.53
CA GLU A 164 -11.93 -35.39 -8.82
C GLU A 164 -11.18 -34.05 -8.77
N GLU A 165 -11.08 -33.34 -9.89
CA GLU A 165 -10.40 -32.04 -9.97
C GLU A 165 -11.10 -30.97 -9.09
N ILE A 166 -12.43 -30.97 -9.06
CA ILE A 166 -13.20 -30.08 -8.17
C ILE A 166 -12.98 -30.44 -6.70
N ALA A 167 -12.96 -31.72 -6.38
CA ALA A 167 -12.78 -32.21 -5.03
C ALA A 167 -11.39 -31.84 -4.48
N LEU A 168 -10.35 -31.84 -5.30
CA LEU A 168 -8.99 -31.43 -4.91
C LEU A 168 -8.88 -29.94 -4.50
N CYS A 169 -9.86 -29.11 -4.85
CA CYS A 169 -9.85 -27.68 -4.51
C CYS A 169 -10.17 -27.41 -3.03
N ASP A 170 -10.76 -28.37 -2.29
CA ASP A 170 -11.13 -28.20 -0.89
C ASP A 170 -11.21 -29.53 -0.13
N GLU A 171 -10.63 -29.60 1.06
CA GLU A 171 -10.55 -30.82 1.88
C GLU A 171 -11.93 -31.39 2.23
N THR A 172 -12.91 -30.54 2.56
CA THR A 172 -14.25 -31.00 2.97
C THR A 172 -15.02 -31.59 1.80
N VAL A 173 -14.81 -31.05 0.60
CA VAL A 173 -15.40 -31.56 -0.63
C VAL A 173 -14.72 -32.86 -1.05
N LEU A 174 -13.40 -32.98 -0.84
CA LEU A 174 -12.65 -34.21 -1.07
C LEU A 174 -13.13 -35.37 -0.20
N GLU A 175 -13.33 -35.13 1.10
CA GLU A 175 -13.89 -36.14 2.02
C GLU A 175 -15.26 -36.62 1.55
N SER A 176 -16.17 -35.70 1.22
CA SER A 176 -17.52 -36.04 0.72
C SER A 176 -17.47 -36.80 -0.61
N PHE A 177 -16.54 -36.46 -1.49
CA PHE A 177 -16.33 -37.17 -2.75
C PHE A 177 -15.78 -38.58 -2.56
N LEU A 178 -14.85 -38.79 -1.62
CA LEU A 178 -14.34 -40.13 -1.30
C LEU A 178 -15.43 -41.06 -0.73
N GLU A 179 -16.41 -40.49 -0.01
CA GLU A 179 -17.55 -41.24 0.53
C GLU A 179 -18.64 -41.53 -0.52
N ASN A 180 -19.00 -40.54 -1.34
CA ASN A 180 -20.20 -40.58 -2.20
C ASN A 180 -19.90 -40.70 -3.70
N GLY A 181 -18.66 -40.50 -4.13
CA GLY A 181 -18.21 -40.53 -5.53
C GLY A 181 -18.73 -39.40 -6.41
N ILE A 182 -19.43 -38.40 -5.85
CA ILE A 182 -20.02 -37.26 -6.59
C ILE A 182 -19.89 -36.01 -5.74
N VAL A 183 -19.58 -34.87 -6.36
CA VAL A 183 -19.62 -33.55 -5.70
C VAL A 183 -20.99 -32.90 -5.89
N GLU A 184 -21.60 -32.49 -4.78
CA GLU A 184 -22.89 -31.80 -4.83
C GLU A 184 -22.79 -30.42 -5.51
N LYS A 185 -23.85 -30.06 -6.24
CA LYS A 185 -23.95 -28.76 -6.91
C LYS A 185 -23.78 -27.58 -5.94
N ASP A 186 -24.30 -27.69 -4.72
CA ASP A 186 -24.24 -26.62 -3.72
C ASP A 186 -22.79 -26.33 -3.31
N SER A 187 -22.00 -27.39 -3.12
CA SER A 187 -20.56 -27.32 -2.83
C SER A 187 -19.79 -26.64 -3.96
N ILE A 188 -20.05 -26.99 -5.23
CA ILE A 188 -19.43 -26.33 -6.39
C ILE A 188 -19.71 -24.82 -6.38
N CYS A 189 -20.96 -24.42 -6.12
CA CYS A 189 -21.33 -23.00 -6.05
C CYS A 189 -20.60 -22.28 -4.90
N ASN A 190 -20.41 -22.95 -3.76
CA ASN A 190 -19.70 -22.39 -2.61
C ASN A 190 -18.21 -22.23 -2.90
N LEU A 191 -17.57 -23.21 -3.53
CA LEU A 191 -16.17 -23.12 -3.95
C LEU A 191 -15.91 -21.97 -4.92
N ILE A 192 -16.81 -21.75 -5.89
CA ILE A 192 -16.73 -20.62 -6.81
C ILE A 192 -16.86 -19.30 -6.03
N ARG A 193 -17.83 -19.23 -5.12
CA ARG A 193 -18.07 -18.03 -4.30
C ARG A 193 -16.88 -17.69 -3.39
N GLU A 194 -16.21 -18.71 -2.87
CA GLU A 194 -15.01 -18.60 -2.04
C GLU A 194 -13.72 -18.42 -2.87
N ARG A 195 -13.83 -18.34 -4.20
CA ARG A 195 -12.67 -18.24 -5.13
C ARG A 195 -11.65 -19.38 -4.95
N LYS A 196 -12.12 -20.59 -4.63
CA LYS A 196 -11.30 -21.81 -4.62
C LYS A 196 -11.39 -22.58 -5.94
N LEU A 197 -12.51 -22.44 -6.65
CA LEU A 197 -12.77 -23.08 -7.93
C LEU A 197 -13.03 -22.02 -9.01
N PHE A 198 -12.38 -22.17 -10.15
CA PHE A 198 -12.47 -21.26 -11.28
C PHE A 198 -12.91 -22.01 -12.55
N PRO A 199 -14.21 -22.00 -12.88
CA PRO A 199 -14.74 -22.69 -14.05
C PRO A 199 -14.20 -22.10 -15.35
N CYS A 200 -13.54 -22.92 -16.15
CA CYS A 200 -12.96 -22.56 -17.45
C CYS A 200 -13.84 -23.08 -18.60
N TYR A 201 -14.21 -22.19 -19.52
CA TYR A 201 -14.98 -22.53 -20.72
C TYR A 201 -14.16 -22.17 -21.96
N PHE A 202 -14.03 -23.12 -22.89
CA PHE A 202 -13.28 -22.94 -24.12
C PHE A 202 -14.25 -22.77 -25.30
N GLY A 203 -14.11 -21.68 -26.05
CA GLY A 203 -15.03 -21.39 -27.14
C GLY A 203 -14.57 -20.29 -28.10
N SER A 204 -15.47 -19.93 -29.01
CA SER A 204 -15.28 -18.79 -29.92
C SER A 204 -16.55 -17.96 -29.96
N ALA A 205 -16.49 -16.77 -29.34
CA ALA A 205 -17.57 -15.81 -29.36
C ALA A 205 -17.94 -15.38 -30.79
N LEU A 206 -16.93 -15.28 -31.67
CA LEU A 206 -17.12 -14.93 -33.08
C LEU A 206 -17.95 -15.98 -33.84
N ARG A 207 -17.78 -17.26 -33.49
CA ARG A 207 -18.50 -18.39 -34.11
C ARG A 207 -19.73 -18.82 -33.32
N LEU A 208 -20.05 -18.16 -32.21
CA LEU A 208 -21.08 -18.56 -31.24
C LEU A 208 -20.87 -19.97 -30.64
N THR A 209 -19.64 -20.49 -30.66
CA THR A 209 -19.35 -21.82 -30.10
C THR A 209 -19.02 -21.69 -28.61
N GLY A 210 -19.64 -22.53 -27.77
CA GLY A 210 -19.45 -22.56 -26.31
C GLY A 210 -20.18 -21.45 -25.52
N VAL A 211 -20.80 -20.47 -26.18
CA VAL A 211 -21.47 -19.34 -25.51
C VAL A 211 -22.78 -19.77 -24.84
N GLU A 212 -23.56 -20.62 -25.49
CA GLU A 212 -24.84 -21.10 -24.93
C GLU A 212 -24.61 -22.04 -23.73
N GLU A 213 -23.68 -22.97 -23.86
CA GLU A 213 -23.26 -23.89 -22.79
C GLU A 213 -22.71 -23.13 -21.57
N PHE A 214 -21.92 -22.09 -21.84
CA PHE A 214 -21.44 -21.17 -20.82
C PHE A 214 -22.60 -20.47 -20.10
N LEU A 215 -23.54 -19.85 -20.81
CA LEU A 215 -24.68 -19.15 -20.20
C LEU A 215 -25.58 -20.08 -19.36
N GLN A 216 -25.83 -21.29 -19.85
CA GLN A 216 -26.60 -22.29 -19.12
C GLN A 216 -25.86 -22.67 -17.83
N SER A 217 -24.58 -22.99 -17.92
CA SER A 217 -23.78 -23.37 -16.75
C SER A 217 -23.60 -22.21 -15.76
N PHE A 218 -23.44 -20.99 -16.26
CA PHE A 218 -23.38 -19.77 -15.46
C PHE A 218 -24.65 -19.60 -14.62
N SER A 219 -25.84 -19.80 -15.21
CA SER A 219 -27.12 -19.74 -14.46
C SER A 219 -27.25 -20.82 -13.38
N VAL A 220 -26.64 -21.99 -13.63
CA VAL A 220 -26.68 -23.17 -12.76
C VAL A 220 -25.75 -23.00 -11.57
N TYR A 221 -24.49 -22.60 -11.79
CA TYR A 221 -23.42 -22.58 -10.79
C TYR A 221 -23.25 -21.24 -10.07
N THR A 222 -24.11 -20.25 -10.34
CA THR A 222 -24.14 -18.98 -9.61
C THR A 222 -25.23 -18.95 -8.55
N LYS A 223 -24.93 -18.32 -7.42
CA LYS A 223 -25.86 -18.05 -6.31
C LYS A 223 -26.06 -16.54 -6.13
N GLU A 224 -27.29 -16.16 -5.79
CA GLU A 224 -27.63 -14.78 -5.43
C GLU A 224 -27.00 -14.42 -4.08
N PRO A 225 -26.32 -13.27 -3.96
CA PRO A 225 -25.83 -12.78 -2.68
C PRO A 225 -26.98 -12.55 -1.69
N ILE A 226 -26.73 -12.82 -0.42
CA ILE A 226 -27.71 -12.57 0.64
C ILE A 226 -27.61 -11.11 1.05
N TYR A 227 -28.61 -10.32 0.70
CA TYR A 227 -28.68 -8.91 1.03
C TYR A 227 -29.40 -8.65 2.36
N PRO A 228 -28.91 -7.71 3.20
CA PRO A 228 -29.61 -7.29 4.41
C PRO A 228 -30.93 -6.58 4.09
N LYS A 229 -31.84 -6.58 5.08
CA LYS A 229 -33.12 -5.86 4.99
C LYS A 229 -32.95 -4.35 5.13
N GLU A 230 -31.89 -3.90 5.80
CA GLU A 230 -31.56 -2.49 5.95
C GLU A 230 -31.13 -1.90 4.60
N PHE A 231 -31.51 -0.65 4.36
CA PHE A 231 -31.18 0.01 3.11
C PHE A 231 -29.67 0.25 2.99
N GLY A 232 -29.11 -0.15 1.86
CA GLY A 232 -27.74 0.16 1.48
C GLY A 232 -27.63 0.36 -0.02
N ALA A 233 -26.79 1.29 -0.43
CA ALA A 233 -26.46 1.48 -1.84
C ALA A 233 -25.02 1.97 -2.00
N ARG A 234 -24.36 1.59 -3.10
CA ARG A 234 -23.03 2.08 -3.45
C ARG A 234 -23.04 2.71 -4.83
N VAL A 235 -22.54 3.94 -4.92
CA VAL A 235 -22.30 4.64 -6.18
C VAL A 235 -21.04 4.10 -6.82
N PHE A 236 -21.08 3.82 -8.12
CA PHE A 236 -19.88 3.36 -8.86
C PHE A 236 -19.56 4.22 -10.09
N LYS A 237 -20.55 4.95 -10.63
CA LYS A 237 -20.34 5.80 -11.81
C LYS A 237 -21.20 7.06 -11.71
N ILE A 238 -20.63 8.17 -12.14
CA ILE A 238 -21.37 9.41 -12.41
C ILE A 238 -21.34 9.61 -13.92
N GLY A 239 -22.47 9.99 -14.48
CA GLY A 239 -22.58 10.32 -15.89
C GLY A 239 -23.56 11.47 -16.08
N ARG A 240 -23.75 11.85 -17.34
CA ARG A 240 -24.75 12.85 -17.74
C ARG A 240 -25.64 12.30 -18.83
N GLY A 241 -26.93 12.59 -18.75
CA GLY A 241 -27.90 12.22 -19.78
C GLY A 241 -27.80 13.11 -21.02
N GLU A 242 -28.62 12.81 -22.02
CA GLU A 242 -28.65 13.56 -23.29
C GLU A 242 -28.99 15.05 -23.12
N GLN A 243 -29.76 15.40 -22.08
CA GLN A 243 -30.13 16.78 -21.76
C GLN A 243 -29.14 17.45 -20.80
N GLY A 244 -28.01 16.80 -20.50
CA GLY A 244 -26.99 17.27 -19.58
C GLY A 244 -27.35 17.07 -18.10
N GLU A 245 -28.45 16.37 -17.80
CA GLU A 245 -28.85 16.07 -16.45
C GLU A 245 -27.85 15.12 -15.79
N ARG A 246 -27.53 15.37 -14.51
CA ARG A 246 -26.59 14.55 -13.75
C ARG A 246 -27.23 13.22 -13.37
N LEU A 247 -26.57 12.12 -13.73
CA LEU A 247 -26.97 10.75 -13.45
C LEU A 247 -25.98 10.13 -12.46
N THR A 248 -26.49 9.61 -11.35
CA THR A 248 -25.70 8.83 -10.39
C THR A 248 -26.05 7.35 -10.54
N TYR A 249 -25.10 6.54 -10.99
CA TYR A 249 -25.26 5.09 -11.11
C TYR A 249 -24.85 4.42 -9.81
N LEU A 250 -25.77 3.63 -9.26
CA LEU A 250 -25.60 2.94 -7.99
C LEU A 250 -26.13 1.51 -8.05
N LYS A 251 -25.57 0.65 -7.21
CA LYS A 251 -26.12 -0.66 -6.90
C LYS A 251 -26.80 -0.61 -5.54
N VAL A 252 -28.03 -1.11 -5.44
CA VAL A 252 -28.71 -1.31 -4.16
C VAL A 252 -28.16 -2.59 -3.54
N THR A 253 -27.53 -2.48 -2.37
CA THR A 253 -26.89 -3.59 -1.65
C THR A 253 -27.67 -4.03 -0.42
N GLY A 254 -28.84 -3.44 -0.15
CA GLY A 254 -29.77 -3.91 0.87
C GLY A 254 -31.07 -3.12 0.86
N GLY A 255 -32.14 -3.74 1.36
CA GLY A 255 -33.48 -3.16 1.36
C GLY A 255 -33.99 -2.83 -0.04
N SER A 256 -34.61 -1.66 -0.19
CA SER A 256 -35.08 -1.13 -1.48
C SER A 256 -34.93 0.39 -1.55
N LEU A 257 -34.76 0.90 -2.78
CA LEU A 257 -34.70 2.31 -3.09
C LEU A 257 -35.99 2.74 -3.80
N ARG A 258 -36.68 3.76 -3.26
CA ARG A 258 -37.90 4.33 -3.83
C ARG A 258 -37.66 5.74 -4.34
N VAL A 259 -38.48 6.16 -5.31
CA VAL A 259 -38.52 7.56 -5.73
C VAL A 259 -38.93 8.46 -4.54
N ARG A 260 -38.33 9.65 -4.45
CA ARG A 260 -38.41 10.62 -3.35
C ARG A 260 -37.71 10.23 -2.05
N THR A 261 -37.00 9.09 -2.00
CA THR A 261 -36.13 8.76 -0.88
C THR A 261 -35.01 9.81 -0.76
N GLN A 262 -34.74 10.22 0.47
CA GLN A 262 -33.68 11.16 0.82
C GLN A 262 -32.40 10.39 1.15
N LEU A 263 -31.32 10.63 0.40
CA LEU A 263 -30.08 9.82 0.47
C LEU A 263 -28.90 10.56 1.10
N SER A 264 -28.75 11.87 0.83
CA SER A 264 -27.64 12.67 1.33
C SER A 264 -28.11 14.08 1.68
N GLY A 265 -27.96 14.50 2.94
CA GLY A 265 -28.43 15.81 3.41
C GLY A 265 -29.90 16.04 3.04
N GLU A 266 -30.19 17.13 2.33
CA GLU A 266 -31.52 17.49 1.81
C GLU A 266 -31.83 16.94 0.39
N GLU A 267 -30.90 16.23 -0.25
CA GLU A 267 -31.06 15.75 -1.63
C GLU A 267 -31.96 14.51 -1.72
N LYS A 268 -32.87 14.52 -2.69
CA LYS A 268 -33.87 13.46 -2.91
C LYS A 268 -33.75 12.85 -4.30
N VAL A 269 -34.07 11.57 -4.39
CA VAL A 269 -34.17 10.85 -5.67
C VAL A 269 -35.42 11.32 -6.43
N ASN A 270 -35.24 11.98 -7.56
CA ASN A 270 -36.36 12.46 -8.38
C ASN A 270 -36.93 11.38 -9.30
N GLN A 271 -36.05 10.57 -9.89
CA GLN A 271 -36.41 9.51 -10.83
C GLN A 271 -35.37 8.40 -10.78
N ILE A 272 -35.83 7.16 -10.88
CA ILE A 272 -34.99 5.97 -11.01
C ILE A 272 -35.11 5.44 -12.45
N ARG A 273 -33.96 5.16 -13.07
CA ARG A 273 -33.83 4.70 -14.46
C ARG A 273 -33.02 3.40 -14.51
N LEU A 274 -33.50 2.44 -15.28
CA LEU A 274 -32.86 1.15 -15.54
C LEU A 274 -32.38 1.15 -17.00
N TYR A 275 -31.07 1.23 -17.21
CA TYR A 275 -30.47 1.27 -18.55
C TYR A 275 -30.21 -0.13 -19.11
N SER A 276 -30.36 -0.26 -20.43
CA SER A 276 -29.87 -1.38 -21.25
C SER A 276 -29.37 -0.81 -22.59
N GLY A 277 -28.06 -0.70 -22.73
CA GLY A 277 -27.44 0.13 -23.77
C GLY A 277 -27.82 1.61 -23.59
N GLU A 278 -28.26 2.27 -24.67
CA GLU A 278 -28.73 3.67 -24.64
C GLU A 278 -30.16 3.81 -24.10
N LYS A 279 -30.96 2.74 -24.15
CA LYS A 279 -32.38 2.81 -23.77
C LYS A 279 -32.52 2.67 -22.26
N TYR A 280 -33.48 3.37 -21.68
CA TYR A 280 -33.82 3.22 -20.27
C TYR A 280 -35.32 3.06 -20.05
N GLN A 281 -35.65 2.36 -18.96
CA GLN A 281 -36.99 2.27 -18.40
C GLN A 281 -37.03 2.97 -17.05
N THR A 282 -38.12 3.68 -16.76
CA THR A 282 -38.32 4.33 -15.47
C THR A 282 -39.08 3.42 -14.51
N THR A 283 -38.64 3.36 -13.25
CA THR A 283 -39.29 2.56 -12.19
C THR A 283 -39.50 3.37 -10.92
N GLU A 284 -40.46 2.95 -10.09
CA GLU A 284 -40.78 3.60 -8.81
C GLU A 284 -39.96 3.06 -7.64
N GLU A 285 -39.55 1.80 -7.73
CA GLU A 285 -38.79 1.08 -6.71
C GLU A 285 -37.77 0.13 -7.35
N VAL A 286 -36.59 0.02 -6.74
CA VAL A 286 -35.53 -0.92 -7.09
C VAL A 286 -35.11 -1.68 -5.83
N VAL A 287 -34.97 -2.99 -5.94
CA VAL A 287 -34.62 -3.86 -4.80
C VAL A 287 -33.11 -4.11 -4.73
N ALA A 288 -32.64 -4.63 -3.60
CA ALA A 288 -31.26 -5.08 -3.46
C ALA A 288 -30.86 -6.08 -4.55
N GLY A 289 -29.61 -5.97 -5.03
CA GLY A 289 -29.06 -6.78 -6.12
C GLY A 289 -29.17 -6.15 -7.50
N GLU A 290 -29.81 -4.98 -7.64
CA GLU A 290 -29.96 -4.30 -8.93
C GLU A 290 -29.13 -3.02 -9.04
N VAL A 291 -28.65 -2.76 -10.26
CA VAL A 291 -28.04 -1.49 -10.65
C VAL A 291 -29.08 -0.57 -11.28
N CYS A 292 -29.09 0.68 -10.83
CA CYS A 292 -29.95 1.73 -11.37
C CYS A 292 -29.21 3.07 -11.44
N ALA A 293 -29.75 3.98 -12.25
CA ALA A 293 -29.32 5.36 -12.33
C ALA A 293 -30.38 6.25 -11.71
N VAL A 294 -29.95 7.20 -10.88
CA VAL A 294 -30.83 8.15 -10.19
C VAL A 294 -30.53 9.58 -10.60
N THR A 295 -31.57 10.41 -10.58
CA THR A 295 -31.49 11.87 -10.80
C THR A 295 -31.87 12.62 -9.52
N GLY A 296 -31.43 13.89 -9.42
CA GLY A 296 -31.76 14.78 -8.28
C GLY A 296 -30.65 14.90 -7.24
N LEU A 297 -29.59 14.10 -7.36
CA LEU A 297 -28.40 14.18 -6.51
C LEU A 297 -27.38 15.10 -7.19
N THR A 298 -26.74 15.99 -6.43
CA THR A 298 -25.74 16.94 -6.99
C THR A 298 -24.34 16.77 -6.41
N LYS A 299 -24.23 16.32 -5.16
CA LYS A 299 -22.93 16.25 -4.45
C LYS A 299 -22.28 14.87 -4.40
N THR A 300 -22.89 13.86 -5.01
CA THR A 300 -22.44 12.48 -4.86
C THR A 300 -21.09 12.22 -5.52
N ARG A 301 -20.33 11.26 -5.01
CA ARG A 301 -19.04 10.85 -5.61
C ARG A 301 -19.02 9.35 -5.92
N PRO A 302 -18.23 8.89 -6.89
CA PRO A 302 -18.04 7.46 -7.10
C PRO A 302 -17.42 6.82 -5.84
N ALA A 303 -17.73 5.55 -5.61
CA ALA A 303 -17.42 4.79 -4.39
C ALA A 303 -18.15 5.24 -3.10
N GLU A 304 -18.93 6.32 -3.12
CA GLU A 304 -19.76 6.74 -1.98
C GLU A 304 -20.84 5.70 -1.64
N GLY A 305 -20.95 5.37 -0.36
CA GLY A 305 -21.99 4.49 0.18
C GLY A 305 -23.14 5.27 0.82
N PHE A 306 -24.35 4.74 0.71
CA PHE A 306 -25.56 5.22 1.39
C PHE A 306 -26.11 4.13 2.31
N GLY A 307 -26.82 4.54 3.37
CA GLY A 307 -27.35 3.62 4.38
C GLY A 307 -26.22 2.93 5.15
N PHE A 308 -26.31 1.61 5.36
CA PHE A 308 -25.27 0.85 6.08
C PHE A 308 -23.92 0.81 5.34
N GLU A 309 -23.88 1.10 4.03
CA GLU A 309 -22.63 1.17 3.26
C GLU A 309 -21.80 2.44 3.53
N ARG A 310 -22.31 3.41 4.31
CA ARG A 310 -21.57 4.64 4.68
C ARG A 310 -20.33 4.36 5.53
N GLU A 311 -20.44 3.41 6.45
CA GLU A 311 -19.38 3.08 7.42
C GLU A 311 -18.39 2.04 6.87
N ARG A 312 -18.73 1.40 5.75
CA ARG A 312 -17.84 0.44 5.09
C ARG A 312 -16.69 1.20 4.44
N LYS A 313 -15.47 1.02 4.95
CA LYS A 313 -14.25 1.59 4.34
C LYS A 313 -14.27 1.29 2.83
N ALA A 314 -14.29 2.36 2.03
CA ALA A 314 -14.09 2.22 0.60
C ALA A 314 -12.73 1.54 0.39
N VAL A 315 -12.68 0.53 -0.48
CA VAL A 315 -11.41 -0.08 -0.88
C VAL A 315 -10.57 1.04 -1.51
N THR A 316 -9.40 1.33 -0.93
CA THR A 316 -8.48 2.32 -1.48
C THR A 316 -8.13 1.87 -2.90
N PRO A 317 -8.38 2.71 -3.93
CA PRO A 317 -8.05 2.37 -5.30
C PRO A 317 -6.56 2.03 -5.39
N VAL A 318 -6.22 0.94 -6.07
CA VAL A 318 -4.81 0.53 -6.27
C VAL A 318 -4.10 1.49 -7.23
N LEU A 319 -4.87 2.14 -8.10
CA LEU A 319 -4.36 2.86 -9.24
C LEU A 319 -4.50 4.36 -9.02
N GLU A 320 -3.36 5.04 -8.87
CA GLU A 320 -3.27 6.51 -8.84
C GLU A 320 -2.70 7.03 -10.18
N PRO A 321 -3.18 8.19 -10.67
CA PRO A 321 -2.57 8.86 -11.81
C PRO A 321 -1.17 9.34 -11.44
N VAL A 322 -0.19 9.14 -12.34
CA VAL A 322 1.23 9.43 -12.07
C VAL A 322 1.76 10.54 -12.98
N LEU A 323 1.04 10.86 -14.06
CA LEU A 323 1.44 11.84 -15.06
C LEU A 323 0.51 13.05 -15.00
N SER A 324 1.07 14.25 -15.05
CA SER A 324 0.34 15.51 -15.12
C SER A 324 0.64 16.21 -16.44
N TYR A 325 -0.39 16.53 -17.22
CA TYR A 325 -0.23 17.19 -18.51
C TYR A 325 -0.80 18.60 -18.47
N GLN A 326 -0.05 19.56 -19.00
CA GLN A 326 -0.56 20.91 -19.21
C GLN A 326 -1.61 20.91 -20.33
N ILE A 327 -2.80 21.44 -20.07
CA ILE A 327 -3.82 21.70 -21.09
C ILE A 327 -3.57 23.07 -21.71
N LEU A 328 -3.21 23.07 -22.99
CA LEU A 328 -3.02 24.26 -23.80
C LEU A 328 -4.33 24.61 -24.51
N LEU A 329 -4.89 25.77 -24.15
CA LEU A 329 -6.12 26.31 -24.72
C LEU A 329 -5.85 27.05 -26.04
N PRO A 330 -6.81 27.07 -26.97
CA PRO A 330 -6.69 27.84 -28.21
C PRO A 330 -6.67 29.36 -27.94
N GLU A 331 -6.01 30.11 -28.82
CA GLU A 331 -5.85 31.57 -28.69
C GLU A 331 -7.21 32.29 -28.57
N GLY A 332 -7.34 33.16 -27.56
CA GLY A 332 -8.52 33.98 -27.32
C GLY A 332 -9.60 33.38 -26.40
N MET A 333 -9.36 32.19 -25.83
CA MET A 333 -10.27 31.57 -24.87
C MET A 333 -9.75 31.67 -23.43
N ASP A 334 -10.60 32.12 -22.51
CA ASP A 334 -10.26 32.28 -21.09
C ASP A 334 -10.41 30.95 -20.33
N ALA A 335 -9.42 30.63 -19.49
CA ALA A 335 -9.41 29.46 -18.62
C ALA A 335 -10.64 29.42 -17.70
N ALA A 336 -11.13 30.59 -17.25
CA ALA A 336 -12.31 30.67 -16.38
C ALA A 336 -13.59 30.11 -17.01
N GLN A 337 -13.71 30.10 -18.34
CA GLN A 337 -14.89 29.56 -19.04
C GLN A 337 -14.82 28.04 -19.23
N ILE A 338 -13.61 27.49 -19.33
CA ILE A 338 -13.36 26.07 -19.57
C ILE A 338 -13.27 25.29 -18.26
N LEU A 339 -12.66 25.87 -17.22
CA LEU A 339 -12.41 25.18 -15.95
C LEU A 339 -13.68 24.54 -15.36
N PRO A 340 -14.87 25.18 -15.35
CA PRO A 340 -16.09 24.53 -14.89
C PRO A 340 -16.52 23.34 -15.76
N LYS A 341 -16.27 23.37 -17.07
CA LYS A 341 -16.57 22.27 -18.00
C LYS A 341 -15.61 21.10 -17.81
N LEU A 342 -14.34 21.39 -17.61
CA LEU A 342 -13.32 20.40 -17.28
C LEU A 342 -13.62 19.71 -15.95
N ARG A 343 -14.02 20.49 -14.92
CA ARG A 343 -14.48 19.93 -13.64
C ARG A 343 -15.68 18.99 -13.78
N GLN A 344 -16.53 19.17 -14.80
CA GLN A 344 -17.60 18.20 -15.08
C GLN A 344 -17.04 16.84 -15.56
N LEU A 345 -15.90 16.82 -16.23
CA LEU A 345 -15.22 15.58 -16.60
C LEU A 345 -14.55 14.93 -15.38
N GLU A 346 -13.93 15.74 -14.50
CA GLU A 346 -13.38 15.28 -13.21
C GLU A 346 -14.48 14.70 -12.29
N GLU A 347 -15.69 15.26 -12.31
CA GLU A 347 -16.85 14.68 -11.60
C GLU A 347 -17.23 13.29 -12.12
N GLU A 348 -17.09 13.05 -13.43
CA GLU A 348 -17.41 11.77 -14.08
C GLU A 348 -16.28 10.73 -13.88
N ASP A 349 -15.03 11.20 -13.91
CA ASP A 349 -13.82 10.40 -13.68
C ASP A 349 -12.97 11.01 -12.55
N PRO A 350 -13.13 10.55 -11.29
CA PRO A 350 -12.41 11.14 -10.14
C PRO A 350 -10.89 11.06 -10.21
N MET A 351 -10.33 10.19 -11.07
CA MET A 351 -8.88 10.10 -11.28
C MET A 351 -8.35 11.11 -12.29
N LEU A 352 -9.24 11.82 -13.00
CA LEU A 352 -8.90 12.99 -13.79
C LEU A 352 -8.85 14.20 -12.85
N HIS A 353 -7.74 14.39 -12.14
CA HIS A 353 -7.57 15.56 -11.27
C HIS A 353 -7.21 16.79 -12.11
N ILE A 354 -8.01 17.84 -11.98
CA ILE A 354 -7.84 19.07 -12.77
C ILE A 354 -7.43 20.20 -11.85
N VAL A 355 -6.15 20.52 -11.91
CA VAL A 355 -5.52 21.52 -11.04
C VAL A 355 -5.33 22.82 -11.81
N TRP A 356 -5.85 23.92 -11.24
CA TRP A 356 -5.56 25.27 -11.73
C TRP A 356 -4.31 25.80 -11.02
N GLN A 357 -3.25 26.07 -11.79
CA GLN A 357 -2.05 26.71 -11.28
C GLN A 357 -2.14 28.23 -11.49
N GLU A 358 -2.42 28.95 -10.40
CA GLU A 358 -2.54 30.42 -10.42
C GLU A 358 -1.24 31.12 -10.85
N GLU A 359 -0.08 30.63 -10.40
CA GLU A 359 1.22 31.25 -10.66
C GLU A 359 1.56 31.29 -12.15
N LEU A 360 1.24 30.22 -12.87
CA LEU A 360 1.51 30.08 -14.30
C LEU A 360 0.28 30.42 -15.17
N SER A 361 -0.89 30.62 -14.54
CA SER A 361 -2.19 30.71 -15.21
C SER A 361 -2.43 29.54 -16.17
N GLN A 362 -2.15 28.33 -15.70
CA GLN A 362 -2.21 27.09 -16.49
C GLN A 362 -3.17 26.07 -15.87
N ILE A 363 -3.80 25.28 -16.74
CA ILE A 363 -4.62 24.14 -16.32
C ILE A 363 -3.76 22.88 -16.47
N MET A 364 -3.62 22.12 -15.39
CA MET A 364 -2.96 20.81 -15.37
C MET A 364 -4.02 19.71 -15.24
N ALA A 365 -3.83 18.60 -15.95
CA ALA A 365 -4.69 17.42 -15.85
C ALA A 365 -3.84 16.18 -15.56
N GLU A 366 -4.16 15.50 -14.46
CA GLU A 366 -3.50 14.26 -14.07
C GLU A 366 -4.17 13.07 -14.77
N LEU A 367 -3.36 12.21 -15.39
CA LEU A 367 -3.76 11.12 -16.28
C LEU A 367 -2.91 9.88 -16.05
N MET A 368 -3.45 8.70 -16.38
CA MET A 368 -2.74 7.42 -16.28
C MET A 368 -1.82 7.16 -17.48
N GLY A 369 -2.15 7.68 -18.67
CA GLY A 369 -1.41 7.35 -19.89
C GLY A 369 -1.79 8.17 -21.12
N LYS A 370 -1.07 7.94 -22.21
CA LYS A 370 -1.21 8.69 -23.47
C LYS A 370 -2.53 8.40 -24.19
N VAL A 371 -3.11 7.20 -24.04
CA VAL A 371 -4.40 6.87 -24.68
C VAL A 371 -5.51 7.67 -24.02
N GLN A 372 -5.47 7.81 -22.68
CA GLN A 372 -6.41 8.65 -21.94
C GLN A 372 -6.34 10.12 -22.37
N LEU A 373 -5.14 10.64 -22.63
CA LEU A 373 -4.94 12.01 -23.13
C LEU A 373 -5.66 12.23 -24.48
N GLU A 374 -5.50 11.30 -25.42
CA GLU A 374 -6.16 11.42 -26.73
C GLU A 374 -7.69 11.32 -26.62
N VAL A 375 -8.18 10.45 -25.74
CA VAL A 375 -9.62 10.32 -25.45
C VAL A 375 -10.15 11.61 -24.81
N LEU A 376 -9.44 12.15 -23.81
CA LEU A 376 -9.81 13.40 -23.17
C LEU A 376 -9.85 14.57 -24.16
N LYS A 377 -8.84 14.69 -25.02
CA LYS A 377 -8.78 15.70 -26.10
C LYS A 377 -10.06 15.67 -26.94
N ARG A 378 -10.48 14.48 -27.33
CA ARG A 378 -11.65 14.30 -28.18
C ARG A 378 -12.97 14.45 -27.42
N GLN A 379 -13.07 14.02 -26.17
CA GLN A 379 -14.22 14.32 -25.32
C GLN A 379 -14.44 15.82 -25.15
N ILE A 380 -13.37 16.59 -24.93
CA ILE A 380 -13.45 18.05 -24.82
C ILE A 380 -13.93 18.67 -26.14
N GLN A 381 -13.45 18.16 -27.27
CA GLN A 381 -13.88 18.60 -28.59
C GLN A 381 -15.35 18.27 -28.87
N ASP A 382 -15.76 17.02 -28.65
CA ASP A 382 -17.11 16.54 -29.01
C ASP A 382 -18.19 17.12 -28.08
N ARG A 383 -17.90 17.26 -26.77
CA ARG A 383 -18.89 17.76 -25.79
C ARG A 383 -18.91 19.27 -25.65
N PHE A 384 -17.76 19.92 -25.74
CA PHE A 384 -17.64 21.35 -25.45
C PHE A 384 -17.30 22.20 -26.68
N GLY A 385 -17.00 21.57 -27.83
CA GLY A 385 -16.64 22.26 -29.07
C GLY A 385 -15.27 22.91 -29.03
N VAL A 386 -14.39 22.52 -28.10
CA VAL A 386 -13.08 23.15 -27.89
C VAL A 386 -11.98 22.20 -28.36
N THR A 387 -11.10 22.68 -29.24
CA THR A 387 -9.88 21.95 -29.60
C THR A 387 -8.75 22.34 -28.67
N VAL A 388 -8.35 21.43 -27.79
CA VAL A 388 -7.22 21.61 -26.86
C VAL A 388 -5.98 20.86 -27.35
N SER A 389 -4.81 21.36 -27.00
CA SER A 389 -3.53 20.64 -27.10
C SER A 389 -3.01 20.31 -25.71
N PHE A 390 -2.11 19.32 -25.60
CA PHE A 390 -1.46 18.98 -24.35
C PHE A 390 0.04 19.22 -24.48
N GLY A 391 0.65 19.76 -23.43
CA GLY A 391 2.11 19.91 -23.32
C GLY A 391 2.80 18.58 -22.99
N GLU A 392 4.09 18.64 -22.68
CA GLU A 392 4.83 17.47 -22.16
C GLU A 392 4.31 17.11 -20.76
N GLY A 393 4.21 15.81 -20.48
CA GLY A 393 3.78 15.30 -19.18
C GLY A 393 4.84 15.58 -18.12
N ALA A 394 4.50 16.34 -17.09
CA ALA A 394 5.28 16.52 -15.89
C ALA A 394 4.84 15.50 -14.83
N ILE A 395 5.78 15.04 -13.99
CA ILE A 395 5.45 14.11 -12.92
C ILE A 395 4.96 14.83 -11.67
N VAL A 396 4.01 14.20 -11.00
CA VAL A 396 3.49 14.66 -9.71
C VAL A 396 4.51 14.26 -8.66
N TYR A 397 5.41 15.19 -8.33
CA TYR A 397 6.31 15.04 -7.19
C TYR A 397 5.58 15.36 -5.90
N LYS A 398 5.98 14.73 -4.80
CA LYS A 398 5.54 15.07 -3.43
C LYS A 398 6.76 15.45 -2.60
N GLU A 399 6.53 16.05 -1.44
CA GLU A 399 7.61 16.42 -0.52
C GLU A 399 7.33 15.84 0.88
N THR A 400 8.38 15.48 1.59
CA THR A 400 8.31 15.07 3.01
C THR A 400 9.49 15.65 3.77
N ILE A 401 9.58 15.39 5.08
CA ILE A 401 10.72 15.81 5.91
C ILE A 401 11.51 14.60 6.40
N ALA A 402 12.78 14.78 6.74
CA ALA A 402 13.63 13.71 7.29
C ALA A 402 13.84 13.82 8.81
N ASP A 403 13.66 15.00 9.37
CA ASP A 403 13.91 15.35 10.76
C ASP A 403 12.63 15.85 11.47
N ILE A 404 12.65 15.87 12.81
CA ILE A 404 11.54 16.40 13.61
C ILE A 404 11.79 17.88 13.88
N VAL A 405 10.81 18.73 13.55
CA VAL A 405 10.95 20.18 13.70
C VAL A 405 9.73 20.84 14.34
N GLU A 406 9.97 21.96 15.03
CA GLU A 406 8.93 22.84 15.55
C GLU A 406 8.67 24.00 14.58
N GLY A 407 7.46 24.03 14.04
CA GLY A 407 6.93 25.11 13.20
C GLY A 407 6.15 26.12 14.04
N VAL A 408 6.55 27.40 13.97
CA VAL A 408 5.91 28.49 14.74
C VAL A 408 5.28 29.49 13.79
N GLY A 409 3.98 29.75 14.00
CA GLY A 409 3.22 30.73 13.23
C GLY A 409 2.60 31.77 14.14
N HIS A 410 2.98 33.03 13.94
CA HIS A 410 2.44 34.18 14.65
C HIS A 410 1.74 35.14 13.70
N PHE A 411 0.53 35.57 14.06
CA PHE A 411 -0.26 36.51 13.26
C PHE A 411 -0.87 37.63 14.11
N GLU A 412 -0.30 38.83 13.98
CA GLU A 412 -0.69 40.02 14.77
C GLU A 412 -0.60 41.34 13.95
N PRO A 413 -1.48 41.59 12.96
CA PRO A 413 -1.45 42.81 12.15
C PRO A 413 -1.98 44.08 12.86
N LEU A 414 -3.19 44.05 13.46
CA LEU A 414 -3.74 45.15 14.30
C LEU A 414 -5.04 44.70 15.01
N ARG A 415 -5.06 44.59 16.34
CA ARG A 415 -6.21 44.04 17.13
C ARG A 415 -6.63 42.60 16.78
N HIS A 416 -5.72 41.87 16.16
CA HIS A 416 -5.80 40.45 15.86
C HIS A 416 -4.63 39.75 16.54
N TYR A 417 -4.82 38.57 17.14
CA TYR A 417 -3.77 37.78 17.78
C TYR A 417 -4.05 36.30 17.62
N ALA A 418 -3.13 35.56 17.01
CA ALA A 418 -3.09 34.11 17.06
C ALA A 418 -1.65 33.62 16.98
N GLU A 419 -1.31 32.66 17.84
CA GLU A 419 0.00 31.99 17.88
C GLU A 419 -0.23 30.48 17.93
N VAL A 420 0.45 29.76 17.04
CA VAL A 420 0.29 28.31 16.85
C VAL A 420 1.67 27.68 16.72
N HIS A 421 1.93 26.66 17.54
CA HIS A 421 3.13 25.83 17.48
C HIS A 421 2.74 24.43 17.02
N LEU A 422 3.34 23.99 15.92
CA LEU A 422 3.14 22.68 15.33
C LEU A 422 4.44 21.88 15.43
N LEU A 423 4.34 20.64 15.87
CA LEU A 423 5.42 19.67 15.77
C LEU A 423 5.23 18.87 14.46
N LEU A 424 6.21 18.93 13.58
CA LEU A 424 6.22 18.19 12.32
C LEU A 424 7.18 17.00 12.48
N GLU A 425 6.65 15.79 12.31
CA GLU A 425 7.42 14.55 12.44
C GLU A 425 7.28 13.70 11.16
N PRO A 426 8.36 13.07 10.68
CA PRO A 426 8.29 12.17 9.54
C PRO A 426 7.56 10.88 9.89
N LEU A 427 6.77 10.37 8.95
CA LEU A 427 6.09 9.07 9.06
C LEU A 427 6.66 8.07 8.04
N PRO A 428 6.40 6.76 8.23
CA PRO A 428 6.72 5.77 7.22
C PRO A 428 6.07 6.11 5.87
N PRO A 429 6.71 5.78 4.72
CA PRO A 429 6.16 6.05 3.40
C PRO A 429 4.74 5.51 3.22
N GLY A 430 3.86 6.30 2.59
CA GLY A 430 2.46 5.93 2.36
C GLY A 430 1.51 6.12 3.56
N SER A 431 1.99 6.73 4.65
CA SER A 431 1.14 7.06 5.81
C SER A 431 0.23 8.26 5.57
N GLY A 432 0.55 9.11 4.58
CA GLY A 432 -0.16 10.36 4.32
C GLY A 432 0.06 11.40 5.42
N LEU A 433 -0.83 12.40 5.49
CA LEU A 433 -0.79 13.42 6.54
C LEU A 433 -1.67 13.03 7.72
N ILE A 434 -1.09 13.02 8.91
CA ILE A 434 -1.81 12.77 10.17
C ILE A 434 -1.82 14.06 10.99
N PHE A 435 -3.00 14.48 11.43
CA PHE A 435 -3.18 15.70 12.22
C PHE A 435 -3.67 15.35 13.62
N GLU A 436 -2.92 15.75 14.64
CA GLU A 436 -3.22 15.46 16.05
C GLU A 436 -3.10 16.72 16.92
N SER A 437 -3.64 16.67 18.14
CA SER A 437 -3.52 17.74 19.13
C SER A 437 -3.11 17.14 20.47
N THR A 438 -2.04 17.66 21.06
CA THR A 438 -1.57 17.31 22.41
C THR A 438 -1.81 18.42 23.43
N VAL A 439 -2.44 19.54 22.99
CA VAL A 439 -2.69 20.72 23.84
C VAL A 439 -3.78 20.44 24.88
N SER A 440 -3.50 20.82 26.13
CA SER A 440 -4.47 20.73 27.21
C SER A 440 -5.65 21.69 27.02
N GLU A 441 -6.85 21.34 27.51
CA GLU A 441 -8.02 22.22 27.42
C GLU A 441 -7.84 23.51 28.24
N ASP A 442 -6.89 23.54 29.17
CA ASP A 442 -6.54 24.71 29.99
C ASP A 442 -5.69 25.75 29.24
N GLU A 443 -4.93 25.33 28.23
CA GLU A 443 -4.06 26.21 27.41
C GLU A 443 -4.80 26.79 26.20
N LEU A 444 -5.64 25.98 25.55
CA LEU A 444 -6.43 26.42 24.40
C LEU A 444 -7.77 25.69 24.36
N ASP A 445 -8.86 26.46 24.28
CA ASP A 445 -10.21 25.89 24.21
C ASP A 445 -10.34 24.86 23.07
N LYS A 446 -11.06 23.77 23.35
CA LYS A 446 -11.32 22.68 22.39
C LYS A 446 -11.91 23.14 21.06
N ASN A 447 -12.67 24.24 21.07
CA ASN A 447 -13.24 24.82 19.85
C ASN A 447 -12.16 25.38 18.92
N TRP A 448 -11.13 26.03 19.48
CA TRP A 448 -10.01 26.56 18.71
C TRP A 448 -9.08 25.45 18.22
N GLN A 449 -8.83 24.44 19.05
CA GLN A 449 -8.08 23.26 18.62
C GLN A 449 -8.74 22.59 17.40
N ARG A 450 -10.06 22.36 17.44
CA ARG A 450 -10.82 21.83 16.31
C ARG A 450 -10.75 22.74 15.07
N LEU A 451 -10.76 24.06 15.26
CA LEU A 451 -10.64 25.01 14.17
C LEU A 451 -9.28 24.93 13.48
N ILE A 452 -8.19 24.87 14.26
CA ILE A 452 -6.82 24.70 13.73
C ILE A 452 -6.70 23.40 12.94
N LEU A 453 -7.17 22.28 13.50
CA LEU A 453 -7.17 20.98 12.81
C LEU A 453 -8.01 21.02 11.52
N THR A 454 -9.14 21.72 11.53
CA THR A 454 -9.97 21.90 10.33
C THR A 454 -9.22 22.69 9.26
N HIS A 455 -8.51 23.77 9.63
CA HIS A 455 -7.74 24.54 8.67
C HIS A 455 -6.52 23.79 8.13
N LEU A 456 -5.88 22.94 8.94
CA LEU A 456 -4.84 22.03 8.48
C LEU A 456 -5.37 21.06 7.40
N GLN A 457 -6.62 20.60 7.51
CA GLN A 457 -7.26 19.68 6.56
C GLN A 457 -7.92 20.36 5.36
N GLU A 458 -8.28 21.64 5.46
CA GLU A 458 -9.01 22.37 4.42
C GLU A 458 -8.19 22.62 3.15
N LYS A 459 -6.86 22.77 3.30
CA LYS A 459 -5.94 23.15 2.23
C LYS A 459 -4.83 22.12 2.07
N GLU A 460 -4.49 21.81 0.83
CA GLU A 460 -3.28 21.06 0.50
C GLU A 460 -2.04 21.97 0.66
N HIS A 461 -1.14 21.60 1.57
CA HIS A 461 0.04 22.41 1.89
C HIS A 461 1.15 22.14 0.87
N LYS A 462 1.78 23.22 0.39
CA LYS A 462 2.91 23.16 -0.54
C LYS A 462 4.24 23.03 0.22
N GLY A 463 5.10 22.17 -0.28
CA GLY A 463 6.49 22.01 0.11
C GLY A 463 7.37 23.17 -0.36
N VAL A 464 8.61 23.17 0.11
CA VAL A 464 9.57 24.28 -0.07
C VAL A 464 10.56 24.03 -1.20
N LEU A 465 10.71 22.80 -1.69
CA LEU A 465 11.69 22.50 -2.74
C LEU A 465 11.16 22.83 -4.13
N THR A 466 9.98 22.32 -4.46
CA THR A 466 9.38 22.40 -5.81
C THR A 466 7.96 22.95 -5.80
N GLY A 467 7.45 23.31 -4.62
CA GLY A 467 6.05 23.71 -4.41
C GLY A 467 5.08 22.54 -4.51
N SER A 468 5.58 21.31 -4.43
CA SER A 468 4.80 20.07 -4.50
C SER A 468 4.02 19.80 -3.21
N ALA A 469 2.96 19.00 -3.28
CA ALA A 469 2.17 18.67 -2.10
C ALA A 469 2.99 17.88 -1.07
N ILE A 470 2.81 18.19 0.22
CA ILE A 470 3.49 17.46 1.31
C ILE A 470 2.76 16.15 1.65
N THR A 471 3.50 15.12 2.04
CA THR A 471 2.96 13.80 2.42
C THR A 471 3.82 13.12 3.49
N ASP A 472 3.29 12.07 4.11
CA ASP A 472 3.99 11.18 5.04
C ASP A 472 4.56 11.92 6.26
N MET A 473 3.74 12.77 6.86
CA MET A 473 4.11 13.62 8.00
C MET A 473 3.00 13.66 9.03
N ARG A 474 3.39 13.60 10.30
CA ARG A 474 2.50 13.91 11.44
C ARG A 474 2.68 15.38 11.79
N ILE A 475 1.57 16.11 11.82
CA ILE A 475 1.53 17.52 12.23
C ILE A 475 0.70 17.59 13.51
N THR A 476 1.40 17.71 14.64
CA THR A 476 0.80 17.73 15.98
C THR A 476 0.72 19.16 16.49
N LEU A 477 -0.47 19.62 16.85
CA LEU A 477 -0.64 20.86 17.57
C LEU A 477 -0.07 20.69 18.98
N ALA A 478 1.07 21.36 19.24
CA ALA A 478 1.84 21.20 20.46
C ALA A 478 1.57 22.32 21.48
N ALA A 479 1.38 23.55 21.02
CA ALA A 479 0.96 24.69 21.83
C ALA A 479 0.19 25.71 20.98
N GLY A 480 -0.63 26.54 21.61
CA GLY A 480 -1.31 27.64 20.93
C GLY A 480 -1.85 28.65 21.91
N LYS A 481 -1.99 29.91 21.48
CA LYS A 481 -2.45 30.99 22.34
C LYS A 481 -3.47 31.89 21.62
N ALA A 482 -4.57 32.13 22.31
CA ALA A 482 -5.65 33.04 21.88
C ALA A 482 -5.73 34.25 22.83
N HIS A 483 -6.18 35.39 22.31
CA HIS A 483 -6.54 36.56 23.07
C HIS A 483 -8.06 36.75 23.12
N LEU A 484 -8.64 36.84 24.32
CA LEU A 484 -10.09 36.84 24.59
C LEU A 484 -10.93 37.87 23.82
N LYS A 485 -10.34 38.98 23.36
CA LYS A 485 -11.04 40.08 22.65
C LYS A 485 -10.55 40.32 21.22
N HIS A 486 -9.46 39.69 20.84
CA HIS A 486 -8.70 40.04 19.63
C HIS A 486 -8.35 38.82 18.80
N THR A 487 -8.95 37.65 19.07
CA THR A 487 -8.78 36.47 18.25
C THR A 487 -10.08 36.17 17.54
N GLU A 488 -10.03 36.17 16.22
CA GLU A 488 -11.11 35.73 15.35
C GLU A 488 -10.73 34.41 14.68
N GLY A 489 -11.72 33.67 14.16
CA GLY A 489 -11.45 32.38 13.50
C GLY A 489 -10.51 32.48 12.30
N GLY A 490 -10.49 33.61 11.61
CA GLY A 490 -9.57 33.85 10.48
C GLY A 490 -8.10 34.01 10.89
N ASP A 491 -7.81 34.38 12.14
CA ASP A 491 -6.45 34.63 12.61
C ASP A 491 -5.69 33.32 12.81
N PHE A 492 -6.36 32.31 13.40
CA PHE A 492 -5.81 30.96 13.53
C PHE A 492 -5.52 30.34 12.17
N ARG A 493 -6.37 30.57 11.17
CA ARG A 493 -6.10 30.11 9.79
C ARG A 493 -4.75 30.62 9.28
N GLN A 494 -4.48 31.91 9.44
CA GLN A 494 -3.23 32.53 8.99
C GLN A 494 -2.02 32.05 9.80
N ALA A 495 -2.16 31.96 11.13
CA ALA A 495 -1.10 31.47 12.01
C ALA A 495 -0.74 30.01 11.70
N THR A 496 -1.73 29.13 11.53
CA THR A 496 -1.52 27.72 11.20
C THR A 496 -0.77 27.52 9.88
N TYR A 497 -1.14 28.24 8.81
CA TYR A 497 -0.44 28.11 7.52
C TYR A 497 1.01 28.58 7.59
N ARG A 498 1.28 29.65 8.34
CA ARG A 498 2.64 30.14 8.59
C ARG A 498 3.46 29.18 9.43
N ALA A 499 2.84 28.55 10.44
CA ALA A 499 3.50 27.55 11.29
C ALA A 499 3.96 26.33 10.48
N VAL A 500 3.09 25.78 9.62
CA VAL A 500 3.47 24.66 8.72
C VAL A 500 4.60 25.09 7.80
N ARG A 501 4.46 26.26 7.16
CA ARG A 501 5.45 26.75 6.19
C ARG A 501 6.81 27.00 6.82
N GLN A 502 6.83 27.57 8.02
CA GLN A 502 8.06 27.84 8.75
C GLN A 502 8.74 26.56 9.24
N GLY A 503 7.97 25.58 9.70
CA GLY A 503 8.48 24.25 10.02
C GLY A 503 9.14 23.60 8.81
N LEU A 504 8.49 23.63 7.64
CA LEU A 504 9.05 23.08 6.40
C LEU A 504 10.35 23.77 5.94
N MET A 505 10.49 25.08 6.15
CA MET A 505 11.73 25.81 5.82
C MET A 505 12.90 25.45 6.75
N LYS A 506 12.60 25.06 8.00
CA LYS A 506 13.60 24.59 8.97
C LYS A 506 13.98 23.13 8.77
N ALA A 507 13.01 22.31 8.37
CA ALA A 507 13.20 20.88 8.17
C ALA A 507 14.14 20.59 6.99
N GLN A 508 14.84 19.46 7.10
CA GLN A 508 15.46 18.82 5.97
C GLN A 508 14.38 18.20 5.08
N SER A 509 13.86 19.01 4.14
CA SER A 509 12.87 18.59 3.15
C SER A 509 13.46 17.62 2.13
N VAL A 510 12.70 16.59 1.76
CA VAL A 510 13.05 15.54 0.81
C VAL A 510 12.02 15.52 -0.31
N LEU A 511 12.50 15.58 -1.56
CA LEU A 511 11.66 15.43 -2.74
C LEU A 511 11.38 13.94 -2.98
N LEU A 512 10.10 13.61 -3.11
CA LEU A 512 9.62 12.27 -3.43
C LEU A 512 9.10 12.22 -4.86
N GLU A 513 9.36 11.12 -5.52
CA GLU A 513 8.82 10.81 -6.84
C GLU A 513 8.09 9.46 -6.83
N PRO A 514 7.13 9.27 -7.74
CA PRO A 514 6.40 8.01 -7.83
C PRO A 514 7.26 6.90 -8.45
N TYR A 515 7.21 5.73 -7.84
CA TYR A 515 7.87 4.50 -8.29
C TYR A 515 6.86 3.46 -8.78
N TYR A 516 7.22 2.77 -9.84
CA TYR A 516 6.53 1.57 -10.31
C TYR A 516 7.30 0.32 -9.89
N ASP A 517 6.58 -0.68 -9.41
CA ASP A 517 7.05 -2.06 -9.53
C ASP A 517 6.82 -2.51 -10.97
N PHE A 518 7.84 -3.09 -11.59
CA PHE A 518 7.77 -3.58 -12.95
C PHE A 518 7.98 -5.09 -13.01
N ARG A 519 7.31 -5.72 -13.98
CA ARG A 519 7.59 -7.08 -14.44
C ARG A 519 7.86 -7.01 -15.94
N LEU A 520 9.10 -7.24 -16.32
CA LEU A 520 9.56 -7.22 -17.70
C LEU A 520 9.83 -8.65 -18.15
N GLU A 521 9.03 -9.13 -19.09
CA GLU A 521 9.19 -10.43 -19.74
C GLU A 521 9.94 -10.25 -21.06
N LEU A 522 11.04 -10.95 -21.26
CA LEU A 522 11.82 -10.86 -22.49
C LEU A 522 12.56 -12.16 -22.83
N PRO A 523 12.94 -12.38 -24.10
CA PRO A 523 13.78 -13.53 -24.45
C PRO A 523 15.14 -13.45 -23.75
N LYS A 524 15.72 -14.62 -23.44
CA LYS A 524 17.00 -14.71 -22.71
C LYS A 524 18.16 -13.96 -23.36
N GLU A 525 18.10 -13.78 -24.68
CA GLU A 525 19.09 -13.05 -25.47
C GLU A 525 19.20 -11.56 -25.10
N TYR A 526 18.14 -10.96 -24.54
CA TYR A 526 18.08 -9.52 -24.29
C TYR A 526 18.18 -9.14 -22.80
N ILE A 527 18.38 -10.10 -21.89
CA ILE A 527 18.46 -9.87 -20.43
C ILE A 527 19.51 -8.82 -20.08
N GLY A 528 20.73 -9.00 -20.59
CA GLY A 528 21.85 -8.11 -20.24
C GLY A 528 21.58 -6.66 -20.61
N ARG A 529 20.96 -6.42 -21.78
CA ARG A 529 20.57 -5.07 -22.20
C ARG A 529 19.49 -4.49 -21.28
N ALA A 530 18.44 -5.27 -20.99
CA ALA A 530 17.34 -4.83 -20.14
C ALA A 530 17.83 -4.46 -18.73
N MET A 531 18.75 -5.23 -18.16
CA MET A 531 19.36 -4.92 -16.85
C MET A 531 20.14 -3.62 -16.88
N THR A 532 20.99 -3.40 -17.90
CA THR A 532 21.76 -2.16 -18.04
C THR A 532 20.85 -0.94 -18.23
N ASP A 533 19.78 -1.07 -19.01
CA ASP A 533 18.83 0.01 -19.22
C ASP A 533 18.10 0.36 -17.91
N ILE A 534 17.68 -0.62 -17.11
CA ILE A 534 16.99 -0.38 -15.83
C ILE A 534 17.93 0.24 -14.79
N GLU A 535 19.18 -0.23 -14.68
CA GLU A 535 20.18 0.39 -13.80
C GLU A 535 20.47 1.84 -14.22
N ARG A 536 20.58 2.12 -15.52
CA ARG A 536 20.75 3.49 -16.04
C ARG A 536 19.57 4.39 -15.69
N LEU A 537 18.37 3.84 -15.64
CA LEU A 537 17.13 4.55 -15.32
C LEU A 537 16.92 4.75 -13.80
N GLY A 538 17.86 4.33 -12.96
CA GLY A 538 17.77 4.45 -11.50
C GLY A 538 16.85 3.40 -10.85
N GLY A 539 16.57 2.30 -11.56
CA GLY A 539 15.75 1.21 -11.04
C GLY A 539 16.54 0.19 -10.22
N SER A 540 15.87 -0.44 -9.28
CA SER A 540 16.34 -1.63 -8.56
C SER A 540 15.85 -2.90 -9.26
N LEU A 541 16.69 -3.94 -9.28
CA LEU A 541 16.41 -5.21 -9.94
C LEU A 541 16.49 -6.35 -8.93
N MET A 542 15.54 -7.27 -9.00
CA MET A 542 15.65 -8.59 -8.40
C MET A 542 16.37 -9.55 -9.37
N PRO A 543 16.89 -10.69 -8.88
CA PRO A 543 17.53 -11.68 -9.73
C PRO A 543 16.58 -12.14 -10.86
N PRO A 544 17.06 -12.27 -12.11
CA PRO A 544 16.23 -12.72 -13.22
C PRO A 544 15.70 -14.12 -12.96
N GLU A 545 14.39 -14.28 -13.01
CA GLU A 545 13.74 -15.57 -12.97
C GLU A 545 13.54 -16.10 -14.38
N ASN A 546 13.61 -17.42 -14.52
CA ASN A 546 13.45 -18.08 -15.81
C ASN A 546 12.09 -18.76 -15.84
N GLU A 547 11.14 -18.15 -16.55
CA GLU A 547 9.81 -18.69 -16.71
C GLU A 547 9.60 -19.11 -18.17
N TYR A 548 9.49 -20.42 -18.41
CA TYR A 548 9.01 -20.98 -19.68
C TYR A 548 9.75 -20.51 -20.95
N GLY A 549 11.07 -20.31 -20.86
CA GLY A 549 11.91 -19.91 -22.00
C GLY A 549 12.03 -18.40 -22.19
N MET A 550 11.27 -17.62 -21.43
CA MET A 550 11.41 -16.17 -21.28
C MET A 550 12.07 -15.88 -19.93
N ALA A 551 12.84 -14.80 -19.88
CA ALA A 551 13.36 -14.27 -18.64
C ALA A 551 12.42 -13.20 -18.11
N VAL A 552 12.14 -13.27 -16.82
CA VAL A 552 11.30 -12.33 -16.10
C VAL A 552 12.20 -11.52 -15.20
N LEU A 553 12.27 -10.22 -15.46
CA LEU A 553 12.94 -9.25 -14.62
C LEU A 553 11.89 -8.51 -13.81
N THR A 554 11.99 -8.61 -12.49
CA THR A 554 11.14 -7.87 -11.56
C THR A 554 11.99 -6.86 -10.79
N GLY A 555 11.38 -5.74 -10.40
CA GLY A 555 12.10 -4.68 -9.72
C GLY A 555 11.25 -3.42 -9.54
N SER A 556 11.88 -2.35 -9.06
CA SER A 556 11.23 -1.04 -8.93
C SER A 556 11.98 0.03 -9.72
N ALA A 557 11.27 1.00 -10.28
CA ALA A 557 11.91 2.11 -10.99
C ALA A 557 11.10 3.41 -10.95
N PRO A 558 11.75 4.58 -11.10
CA PRO A 558 11.05 5.86 -11.21
C PRO A 558 10.07 5.89 -12.37
N ALA A 559 8.87 6.41 -12.14
CA ALA A 559 7.84 6.52 -13.18
C ALA A 559 8.26 7.41 -14.36
N VAL A 560 9.09 8.44 -14.11
CA VAL A 560 9.66 9.35 -15.12
C VAL A 560 10.35 8.56 -16.22
N CYS A 561 11.19 7.62 -15.79
CA CYS A 561 12.05 6.84 -16.64
C CYS A 561 11.28 5.75 -17.41
N MET A 562 10.17 5.27 -16.85
CA MET A 562 9.41 4.14 -17.40
C MET A 562 8.33 4.52 -18.43
N THR A 563 8.01 5.82 -18.55
CA THR A 563 6.89 6.31 -19.38
C THR A 563 7.00 5.91 -20.87
N ASN A 564 8.21 5.87 -21.44
CA ASN A 564 8.45 5.50 -22.84
C ASN A 564 9.16 4.15 -23.01
N TYR A 565 9.50 3.47 -21.90
CA TYR A 565 10.40 2.32 -21.94
C TYR A 565 9.81 1.11 -22.68
N GLN A 566 8.50 0.87 -22.61
CA GLN A 566 7.84 -0.21 -23.36
C GLN A 566 8.07 -0.10 -24.87
N GLN A 567 8.16 1.12 -25.44
CA GLN A 567 8.43 1.29 -26.87
C GLN A 567 9.84 0.85 -27.23
N GLU A 568 10.82 1.20 -26.39
CA GLU A 568 12.22 0.77 -26.58
C GLU A 568 12.34 -0.75 -26.47
N VAL A 569 11.72 -1.35 -25.44
CA VAL A 569 11.61 -2.80 -25.25
C VAL A 569 11.08 -3.48 -26.50
N THR A 570 9.95 -2.99 -27.02
CA THR A 570 9.31 -3.55 -28.22
C THR A 570 10.26 -3.52 -29.41
N VAL A 571 10.99 -2.41 -29.61
CA VAL A 571 11.92 -2.23 -30.74
C VAL A 571 13.08 -3.21 -30.66
N TYR A 572 13.75 -3.33 -29.51
CA TYR A 572 14.93 -4.20 -29.43
C TYR A 572 14.61 -5.69 -29.28
N THR A 573 13.44 -6.03 -28.73
CA THR A 573 12.98 -7.43 -28.63
C THR A 573 12.23 -7.91 -29.87
N LYS A 574 12.15 -7.09 -30.94
CA LYS A 574 11.36 -7.40 -32.15
C LYS A 574 9.89 -7.73 -31.83
N GLY A 575 9.34 -7.07 -30.81
CA GLY A 575 7.95 -7.20 -30.40
C GLY A 575 7.63 -8.34 -29.42
N THR A 576 8.63 -9.11 -28.96
CA THR A 576 8.38 -10.22 -28.02
C THR A 576 8.48 -9.83 -26.55
N GLY A 577 9.04 -8.65 -26.25
CA GLY A 577 9.21 -8.16 -24.89
C GLY A 577 7.97 -7.44 -24.36
N ARG A 578 7.62 -7.68 -23.10
CA ARG A 578 6.42 -7.13 -22.45
C ARG A 578 6.77 -6.53 -21.09
N LEU A 579 6.44 -5.27 -20.87
CA LEU A 579 6.54 -4.57 -19.59
C LEU A 579 5.15 -4.46 -18.97
N ALA A 580 4.99 -4.97 -17.76
CA ALA A 580 3.87 -4.66 -16.87
C ALA A 580 4.38 -3.72 -15.78
N LEU A 581 3.57 -2.71 -15.44
CA LEU A 581 3.86 -1.73 -14.40
C LEU A 581 2.71 -1.72 -13.39
N SER A 582 3.05 -1.69 -12.11
CA SER A 582 2.12 -1.48 -11.00
C SER A 582 2.64 -0.35 -10.12
N PHE A 583 1.75 0.54 -9.70
CA PHE A 583 2.11 1.62 -8.79
C PHE A 583 2.49 1.05 -7.42
N ARG A 584 3.68 1.42 -6.94
CA ARG A 584 4.21 0.98 -5.64
C ARG A 584 3.97 2.03 -4.56
N GLY A 585 4.23 3.28 -4.89
CA GLY A 585 4.17 4.39 -3.95
C GLY A 585 5.17 5.49 -4.32
N TYR A 586 5.44 6.37 -3.36
CA TYR A 586 6.40 7.45 -3.49
C TYR A 586 7.71 7.07 -2.76
N GLU A 587 8.85 7.24 -3.42
CA GLU A 587 10.18 7.04 -2.85
C GLU A 587 11.04 8.30 -3.07
N PRO A 588 12.18 8.47 -2.34
CA PRO A 588 13.07 9.60 -2.56
C PRO A 588 13.50 9.72 -4.02
N CYS A 589 13.42 10.93 -4.56
CA CYS A 589 13.72 11.20 -5.96
C CYS A 589 15.16 10.81 -6.31
N HIS A 590 15.35 10.17 -7.46
CA HIS A 590 16.65 9.73 -7.96
C HIS A 590 17.55 10.89 -8.39
N ASN A 591 16.99 12.00 -8.88
CA ASN A 591 17.72 13.18 -9.37
C ASN A 591 17.17 14.52 -8.82
N PRO A 592 17.15 14.73 -7.49
CA PRO A 592 16.44 15.85 -6.87
C PRO A 592 17.00 17.23 -7.29
N GLU A 593 18.33 17.35 -7.43
CA GLU A 593 18.99 18.63 -7.78
C GLU A 593 18.55 19.15 -9.16
N GLU A 594 18.42 18.25 -10.14
CA GLU A 594 18.00 18.61 -11.51
C GLU A 594 16.52 19.04 -11.54
N VAL A 595 15.66 18.30 -10.83
CA VAL A 595 14.23 18.59 -10.76
C VAL A 595 13.97 19.93 -10.06
N ILE A 596 14.67 20.19 -8.95
CA ILE A 596 14.58 21.46 -8.20
C ILE A 596 15.05 22.63 -9.07
N ALA A 597 16.19 22.47 -9.76
CA ALA A 597 16.71 23.52 -10.64
C ALA A 597 15.76 23.83 -11.82
N ASN A 598 15.16 22.80 -12.43
CA ASN A 598 14.22 22.97 -13.54
C ASN A 598 12.89 23.61 -13.10
N ARG A 599 12.39 23.29 -11.90
CA ARG A 599 11.19 23.90 -11.33
C ARG A 599 11.42 25.36 -10.92
N GLY A 600 12.59 25.69 -10.39
CA GLY A 600 12.97 27.05 -10.02
C GLY A 600 12.02 27.72 -9.01
N TYR A 601 11.39 26.93 -8.14
CA TYR A 601 10.45 27.43 -7.13
C TYR A 601 11.20 28.17 -6.03
N GLU A 602 10.77 29.40 -5.72
CA GLU A 602 11.34 30.22 -4.64
C GLU A 602 10.30 30.38 -3.52
N PRO A 603 10.44 29.65 -2.39
CA PRO A 603 9.49 29.67 -1.28
C PRO A 603 9.22 31.05 -0.68
N GLU A 604 10.23 31.92 -0.70
CA GLU A 604 10.18 33.26 -0.11
C GLU A 604 9.40 34.27 -0.97
N ARG A 605 9.22 33.98 -2.27
CA ARG A 605 8.44 34.81 -3.19
C ARG A 605 6.97 34.40 -3.30
N ASP A 606 6.59 33.28 -2.69
CA ASP A 606 5.21 32.80 -2.67
C ASP A 606 4.35 33.61 -1.68
N LEU A 607 3.70 34.65 -2.19
CA LEU A 607 2.80 35.51 -1.41
C LEU A 607 1.52 34.80 -0.95
N ALA A 608 1.13 33.69 -1.60
CA ALA A 608 -0.05 32.91 -1.24
C ALA A 608 0.25 31.89 -0.11
N ASN A 609 1.53 31.55 0.10
CA ASN A 609 2.03 30.69 1.18
C ASN A 609 3.24 31.33 1.89
N PRO A 610 3.04 32.44 2.61
CA PRO A 610 4.15 33.19 3.20
C PRO A 610 4.84 32.40 4.31
N SER A 611 6.17 32.35 4.27
CA SER A 611 7.03 31.75 5.31
C SER A 611 7.30 32.68 6.50
N SER A 612 7.07 33.98 6.34
CA SER A 612 7.24 34.99 7.40
C SER A 612 6.13 34.92 8.45
N SER A 613 6.35 35.50 9.63
CA SER A 613 5.30 35.76 10.63
C SER A 613 5.03 37.26 10.76
N VAL A 614 3.83 37.64 11.21
CA VAL A 614 3.44 39.05 11.34
C VAL A 614 3.34 39.41 12.81
N PHE A 615 4.18 40.34 13.27
CA PHE A 615 4.22 40.82 14.65
C PHE A 615 3.79 42.28 14.73
N CYS A 616 3.31 42.74 15.89
CA CYS A 616 2.95 44.14 16.10
C CYS A 616 4.03 44.86 16.92
N ALA A 617 4.54 45.99 16.40
CA ALA A 617 5.34 46.93 17.18
C ALA A 617 4.81 48.35 16.97
N HIS A 618 4.58 49.08 18.07
CA HIS A 618 4.11 50.47 18.04
C HIS A 618 2.80 50.71 17.25
N GLY A 619 1.92 49.70 17.18
CA GLY A 619 0.61 49.82 16.53
C GLY A 619 0.63 49.68 15.01
N ALA A 620 1.69 49.12 14.43
CA ALA A 620 1.74 48.67 13.04
C ALA A 620 2.32 47.25 12.95
N GLY A 621 1.68 46.39 12.15
CA GLY A 621 2.19 45.05 11.85
C GLY A 621 3.46 45.12 11.00
N PHE A 622 4.50 44.40 11.40
CA PHE A 622 5.74 44.21 10.64
C PHE A 622 6.00 42.71 10.38
N TYR A 623 6.70 42.41 9.30
CA TYR A 623 7.03 41.04 8.91
C TYR A 623 8.37 40.62 9.53
N VAL A 624 8.38 39.43 10.13
CA VAL A 624 9.60 38.76 10.62
C VAL A 624 9.89 37.58 9.70
N GLU A 625 11.10 37.53 9.16
CA GLU A 625 11.60 36.42 8.33
C GLU A 625 11.66 35.11 9.11
N TRP A 626 11.53 33.99 8.41
CA TRP A 626 11.31 32.66 9.00
C TRP A 626 12.44 32.23 9.95
N ASP A 627 13.67 32.68 9.68
CA ASP A 627 14.91 32.42 10.41
C ASP A 627 15.00 33.17 11.76
N LYS A 628 14.26 34.27 11.90
CA LYS A 628 14.31 35.16 13.08
C LYS A 628 13.11 35.02 14.00
N ILE A 629 12.12 34.19 13.67
CA ILE A 629 10.88 34.04 14.46
C ILE A 629 11.17 33.56 15.89
N GLU A 630 12.22 32.77 16.08
CA GLU A 630 12.62 32.26 17.40
C GLU A 630 13.04 33.35 18.38
N ASP A 631 13.49 34.50 17.89
CA ASP A 631 13.89 35.62 18.75
C ASP A 631 12.70 36.47 19.23
N TYR A 632 11.53 36.30 18.60
CA TYR A 632 10.33 37.13 18.81
C TYR A 632 9.11 36.37 19.35
N MET A 633 9.21 35.04 19.50
CA MET A 633 8.12 34.19 19.99
C MET A 633 7.74 34.51 21.45
N HIS A 634 6.43 34.44 21.75
CA HIS A 634 5.89 34.75 23.08
C HIS A 634 5.68 33.51 23.94
N LEU A 635 5.64 32.32 23.33
CA LEU A 635 5.64 31.01 24.00
C LEU A 635 7.05 30.41 24.01
N GLU A 636 7.37 29.64 25.07
CA GLU A 636 8.63 28.89 25.12
C GLU A 636 8.59 27.74 24.09
N SER A 637 9.71 27.52 23.38
CA SER A 637 9.85 26.41 22.44
C SER A 637 9.59 25.06 23.14
N VAL A 638 8.70 24.27 22.54
CA VAL A 638 8.29 22.96 23.08
C VAL A 638 9.47 21.98 23.12
N LEU A 639 10.45 22.14 22.22
CA LEU A 639 11.67 21.33 22.17
C LEU A 639 12.58 21.54 23.40
N LYS A 640 12.58 22.71 24.05
CA LYS A 640 13.34 22.96 25.29
C LYS A 640 12.76 22.23 26.51
N GLY A 641 11.46 21.93 26.51
CA GLY A 641 10.81 21.08 27.52
C GLY A 641 11.13 19.60 27.32
N TRP A 642 11.28 19.17 26.06
CA TRP A 642 11.63 17.81 25.66
C TRP A 642 13.04 17.41 26.11
N GLU A 643 14.02 18.34 26.05
CA GLU A 643 15.37 18.13 26.57
C GLU A 643 15.43 18.04 28.11
N LYS A 644 14.53 18.71 28.83
CA LYS A 644 14.44 18.60 30.29
C LYS A 644 13.87 17.26 30.74
N GLY A 645 12.92 16.69 29.99
CA GLY A 645 12.37 15.36 30.26
C GLY A 645 13.45 14.28 30.30
N ILE A 646 14.44 14.37 29.40
CA ILE A 646 15.58 13.43 29.32
C ILE A 646 16.52 13.56 30.52
N ARG A 647 16.74 14.78 31.04
CA ARG A 647 17.64 15.03 32.18
C ARG A 647 17.07 14.53 33.51
N THR A 648 15.76 14.53 33.70
CA THR A 648 15.13 14.01 34.93
C THR A 648 15.18 12.48 35.05
N GLU A 649 15.27 11.75 33.92
CA GLU A 649 15.47 10.29 33.94
C GLU A 649 16.94 9.90 34.19
N THR A 650 17.89 10.81 33.96
CA THR A 650 19.33 10.53 34.16
C THR A 650 19.78 10.67 35.63
N GLU A 651 19.09 11.49 36.44
CA GLU A 651 19.45 11.69 37.86
C GLU A 651 18.96 10.56 38.80
N ILE A 652 18.11 9.63 38.32
CA ILE A 652 17.62 8.49 39.12
C ILE A 652 18.59 7.30 39.04
N TRP A 653 19.57 7.32 38.14
CA TRP A 653 20.54 6.22 37.95
C TRP A 653 21.93 6.47 38.54
N GLU A 654 22.16 7.56 39.28
CA GLU A 654 23.47 7.83 39.91
C GLU A 654 23.60 7.37 41.38
N THR A 655 22.57 6.77 41.98
CA THR A 655 22.70 6.12 43.30
C THR A 655 22.65 4.61 43.19
N GLY A 656 23.69 4.01 42.59
CA GLY A 656 23.89 2.58 42.73
C GLY A 656 24.77 1.92 41.69
N GLN A 657 26.07 2.24 41.65
CA GLN A 657 27.14 1.22 41.60
C GLN A 657 28.52 1.87 41.68
N GLY A 658 29.40 1.17 42.40
CA GLY A 658 30.69 1.65 42.83
C GLY A 658 31.74 1.73 41.71
N LYS A 659 32.63 2.70 41.91
CA LYS A 659 34.00 2.83 41.41
C LYS A 659 34.59 1.62 40.70
N THR A 660 34.90 1.79 39.42
CA THR A 660 36.20 1.37 38.89
C THR A 660 36.80 2.57 38.18
N GLU A 661 37.95 3.03 38.66
CA GLU A 661 38.73 4.14 38.10
C GLU A 661 39.40 3.68 36.80
N GLU A 662 39.23 4.41 35.70
CA GLU A 662 40.23 4.44 34.63
C GLU A 662 40.62 5.89 34.34
N LEU A 663 41.94 6.09 34.39
CA LEU A 663 42.63 7.36 34.32
C LEU A 663 42.51 7.99 32.93
N TRP A 664 42.28 9.30 32.91
CA TRP A 664 42.51 10.14 31.75
C TRP A 664 44.01 10.35 31.56
N LEU A 665 44.55 9.94 30.39
CA LEU A 665 45.89 10.34 29.94
C LEU A 665 45.76 11.65 29.14
N GLY A 666 46.50 12.66 29.58
CA GLY A 666 46.51 14.00 28.98
C GLY A 666 47.29 14.07 27.67
N THR A 667 46.98 15.09 26.88
CA THR A 667 47.46 15.34 25.51
C THR A 667 48.98 15.54 25.37
N GLU A 668 49.75 15.62 26.45
CA GLU A 668 51.21 15.81 26.39
C GLU A 668 51.99 14.49 26.15
N GLU A 669 51.39 13.33 26.40
CA GLU A 669 52.04 12.03 26.16
C GLU A 669 51.89 11.55 24.70
N ILE A 670 50.87 12.03 24.00
CA ILE A 670 50.59 11.65 22.60
C ILE A 670 51.60 12.34 21.65
N ASP A 671 51.95 13.59 21.93
CA ASP A 671 52.94 14.35 21.14
C ASP A 671 54.37 13.77 21.31
N ALA A 672 54.69 13.21 22.48
CA ALA A 672 55.98 12.56 22.73
C ALA A 672 56.15 11.19 22.03
N ILE A 673 55.05 10.53 21.63
CA ILE A 673 55.05 9.26 20.89
C ILE A 673 55.14 9.53 19.38
N LEU A 674 54.52 10.62 18.89
CA LEU A 674 54.56 11.05 17.49
C LEU A 674 55.95 11.56 17.06
N GLU A 675 56.70 12.25 17.93
CA GLU A 675 58.08 12.67 17.63
C GLU A 675 59.09 11.52 17.57
N LYS A 676 58.81 10.37 18.20
CA LYS A 676 59.73 9.22 18.27
C LYS A 676 59.60 8.19 17.14
N THR A 677 58.64 8.35 16.23
CA THR A 677 58.36 7.34 15.18
C THR A 677 58.66 7.79 13.75
N PHE A 678 58.99 9.07 13.50
CA PHE A 678 59.15 9.62 12.14
C PHE A 678 60.55 9.62 11.52
N TYR A 679 61.59 9.10 12.19
CA TYR A 679 62.93 8.95 11.59
C TYR A 679 63.56 7.57 11.85
N ALA A 680 63.23 6.60 11.01
CA ALA A 680 64.12 5.46 10.78
C ALA A 680 63.99 4.98 9.32
N ASN A 681 65.08 5.16 8.58
CA ASN A 681 65.41 4.58 7.28
C ASN A 681 65.00 5.38 6.03
N GLN A 682 65.76 6.45 5.77
CA GLN A 682 66.16 6.82 4.41
C GLN A 682 67.31 5.94 3.90
N GLY A 683 67.26 5.62 2.61
CA GLY A 683 68.40 5.26 1.76
C GLY A 683 67.89 4.73 0.41
N ASP A 684 68.36 5.13 -0.77
CA ASP A 684 69.36 6.12 -1.18
C ASP A 684 69.14 6.35 -2.70
N LYS A 685 69.29 7.60 -3.17
CA LYS A 685 69.67 8.05 -4.54
C LYS A 685 68.83 7.66 -5.79
N THR A 686 68.26 8.67 -6.49
CA THR A 686 68.94 9.42 -7.59
C THR A 686 68.04 10.43 -8.35
N ALA A 687 68.62 11.62 -8.56
CA ALA A 687 68.56 12.52 -9.72
C ALA A 687 67.25 13.19 -10.21
N TRP A 688 67.32 14.53 -10.24
CA TRP A 688 66.40 15.53 -10.78
C TRP A 688 66.09 15.44 -12.29
N LYS A 689 64.86 15.83 -12.67
CA LYS A 689 64.57 16.87 -13.68
C LYS A 689 63.14 17.43 -13.58
N GLN A 690 63.02 18.73 -13.85
CA GLN A 690 61.88 19.63 -13.59
C GLN A 690 60.72 19.58 -14.61
N HIS A 691 59.55 19.94 -14.08
CA HIS A 691 58.37 20.64 -14.66
C HIS A 691 57.41 19.94 -15.65
N LYS A 692 56.17 19.69 -15.16
CA LYS A 692 54.93 20.29 -15.71
C LYS A 692 53.77 20.14 -14.70
N LYS A 693 53.01 21.21 -14.47
CA LYS A 693 51.84 21.25 -13.57
C LYS A 693 50.75 20.28 -14.06
N MET A 694 50.31 19.37 -13.20
CA MET A 694 49.08 18.60 -13.33
C MET A 694 48.30 18.75 -12.03
N ARG A 695 47.03 19.16 -12.16
CA ARG A 695 46.07 19.31 -11.06
C ARG A 695 45.58 17.89 -10.76
N GLU A 696 46.06 17.30 -9.67
CA GLU A 696 45.57 16.02 -9.17
C GLU A 696 44.39 16.21 -8.22
N SER A 697 43.37 15.43 -8.53
CA SER A 697 42.24 14.97 -7.74
C SER A 697 42.47 14.92 -6.24
N GLN A 698 41.57 15.56 -5.49
CA GLN A 698 41.38 15.21 -4.08
C GLN A 698 40.75 13.81 -3.98
N PRO A 699 41.26 12.97 -3.06
CA PRO A 699 40.70 11.66 -2.78
C PRO A 699 39.31 11.77 -2.15
N ALA A 700 38.45 10.80 -2.45
CA ALA A 700 37.09 10.68 -1.94
C ALA A 700 37.06 10.82 -0.41
N ALA A 701 36.18 11.70 0.08
CA ALA A 701 35.81 11.73 1.48
C ALA A 701 35.17 10.37 1.82
N VAL A 702 35.91 9.55 2.56
CA VAL A 702 35.40 8.33 3.17
C VAL A 702 34.28 8.73 4.12
N ARG A 703 33.03 8.40 3.76
CA ARG A 703 31.88 8.47 4.68
C ARG A 703 32.26 7.68 5.93
N SER A 704 32.40 8.36 7.06
CA SER A 704 32.46 7.72 8.36
C SER A 704 31.13 7.00 8.57
N TYR A 705 31.12 5.68 8.37
CA TYR A 705 30.02 4.82 8.74
C TYR A 705 29.88 4.88 10.27
N GLN A 706 28.85 5.56 10.75
CA GLN A 706 28.38 5.32 12.12
C GLN A 706 27.58 4.02 12.09
N PRO A 707 28.02 2.96 12.79
CA PRO A 707 27.24 1.75 12.88
C PRO A 707 25.93 2.08 13.59
N ILE A 708 24.82 1.78 12.93
CA ILE A 708 23.50 1.79 13.54
C ILE A 708 23.59 0.86 14.76
N LEU A 709 23.44 1.41 15.97
CA LEU A 709 23.39 0.61 17.19
C LEU A 709 22.22 -0.38 17.07
N LYS A 710 22.53 -1.67 16.89
CA LYS A 710 21.54 -2.75 16.91
C LYS A 710 20.87 -2.72 18.28
N LYS A 711 19.58 -2.38 18.35
CA LYS A 711 18.79 -2.52 19.58
C LYS A 711 18.75 -4.00 19.97
N GLU A 712 18.95 -4.31 21.25
CA GLU A 712 18.85 -5.67 21.75
C GLU A 712 17.43 -6.23 21.53
N GLU A 713 17.33 -7.47 21.05
CA GLU A 713 16.05 -8.12 20.75
C GLU A 713 15.52 -8.85 21.98
N TYR A 714 14.27 -8.57 22.36
CA TYR A 714 13.56 -9.24 23.44
C TYR A 714 12.38 -10.04 22.90
N LEU A 715 12.26 -11.30 23.31
CA LEU A 715 11.11 -12.17 23.02
C LEU A 715 10.36 -12.45 24.33
N LEU A 716 9.15 -11.91 24.44
CA LEU A 716 8.21 -12.18 25.53
C LEU A 716 7.27 -13.29 25.11
N VAL A 717 7.12 -14.33 25.94
CA VAL A 717 6.27 -15.48 25.65
C VAL A 717 5.21 -15.61 26.74
N ASP A 718 3.94 -15.62 26.36
CA ASP A 718 2.85 -16.01 27.27
C ASP A 718 2.87 -17.53 27.45
N GLY A 719 3.33 -17.99 28.61
CA GLY A 719 3.60 -19.39 28.88
C GLY A 719 2.37 -20.29 28.82
N TYR A 720 1.21 -19.85 29.33
CA TYR A 720 0.01 -20.69 29.30
C TYR A 720 -0.64 -20.73 27.93
N ASN A 721 -0.66 -19.60 27.23
CA ASN A 721 -1.19 -19.54 25.87
C ASN A 721 -0.44 -20.52 24.95
N ILE A 722 0.89 -20.56 25.02
CA ILE A 722 1.71 -21.51 24.26
C ILE A 722 1.47 -22.97 24.70
N ILE A 723 1.42 -23.25 26.01
CA ILE A 723 1.19 -24.61 26.52
C ILE A 723 -0.14 -25.18 26.01
N PHE A 724 -1.20 -24.38 25.98
CA PHE A 724 -2.51 -24.83 25.50
C PHE A 724 -2.61 -24.91 23.98
N ALA A 725 -1.85 -24.09 23.26
CA ALA A 725 -1.83 -24.07 21.79
C ALA A 725 -1.03 -25.24 21.17
N TRP A 726 0.06 -25.69 21.81
CA TRP A 726 0.90 -26.77 21.28
C TRP A 726 0.40 -28.14 21.71
N GLU A 727 0.13 -29.03 20.74
CA GLU A 727 -0.52 -30.32 21.00
C GLU A 727 0.26 -31.22 21.98
N GLU A 728 1.60 -31.25 21.88
CA GLU A 728 2.48 -32.01 22.79
C GLU A 728 2.39 -31.48 24.23
N LEU A 729 2.51 -30.15 24.41
CA LEU A 729 2.47 -29.51 25.72
C LEU A 729 1.08 -29.56 26.34
N SER A 730 0.02 -29.42 25.53
CA SER A 730 -1.38 -29.49 25.96
C SER A 730 -1.75 -30.88 26.45
N LYS A 731 -1.26 -31.94 25.80
CA LYS A 731 -1.40 -33.33 26.28
C LYS A 731 -0.67 -33.55 27.60
N LEU A 732 0.52 -32.97 27.76
CA LEU A 732 1.34 -33.11 28.96
C LEU A 732 0.76 -32.30 30.14
N ALA A 733 0.23 -31.12 29.87
CA ALA A 733 -0.46 -30.23 30.82
C ALA A 733 -1.67 -30.89 31.48
N LYS A 734 -2.43 -31.71 30.73
CA LYS A 734 -3.56 -32.49 31.27
C LYS A 734 -3.14 -33.54 32.31
N ILE A 735 -1.87 -33.96 32.29
CA ILE A 735 -1.32 -34.98 33.20
C ILE A 735 -0.56 -34.30 34.35
N ASN A 736 0.31 -33.34 34.02
CA ASN A 736 1.12 -32.59 34.97
C ASN A 736 1.44 -31.18 34.42
N MET A 737 0.81 -30.16 34.99
CA MET A 737 1.04 -28.75 34.61
C MET A 737 2.49 -28.30 34.84
N ASP A 738 3.11 -28.71 35.94
CA ASP A 738 4.50 -28.33 36.25
C ASP A 738 5.47 -29.00 35.26
N GLY A 739 5.17 -30.23 34.84
CA GLY A 739 5.90 -30.92 33.77
C GLY A 739 5.80 -30.21 32.43
N ALA A 740 4.63 -29.68 32.08
CA ALA A 740 4.43 -28.93 30.84
C ALA A 740 5.16 -27.57 30.85
N ARG A 741 5.18 -26.87 32.00
CA ARG A 741 5.97 -25.65 32.19
C ARG A 741 7.46 -25.92 32.02
N GLY A 742 7.99 -26.97 32.68
CA GLY A 742 9.39 -27.37 32.55
C GLY A 742 9.77 -27.68 31.10
N ARG A 743 8.92 -28.46 30.40
CA ARG A 743 9.13 -28.80 28.99
C ARG A 743 9.12 -27.58 28.06
N LEU A 744 8.24 -26.61 28.30
CA LEU A 744 8.23 -25.35 27.55
C LEU A 744 9.52 -24.56 27.77
N LEU A 745 9.96 -24.44 29.03
CA LEU A 745 11.20 -23.73 29.37
C LEU A 745 12.44 -24.37 28.73
N ASP A 746 12.50 -25.70 28.66
CA ASP A 746 13.58 -26.42 27.96
C ASP A 746 13.60 -26.07 26.46
N ILE A 747 12.44 -26.11 25.79
CA ILE A 747 12.34 -25.81 24.36
C ILE A 747 12.77 -24.37 24.06
N LEU A 748 12.37 -23.42 24.90
CA LEU A 748 12.69 -22.01 24.71
C LEU A 748 14.14 -21.67 25.08
N SER A 749 14.73 -22.38 26.06
CA SER A 749 16.16 -22.30 26.40
C SER A 749 17.04 -22.70 25.22
N ASP A 750 16.71 -23.84 24.57
CA ASP A 750 17.40 -24.29 23.37
C ASP A 750 17.28 -23.27 22.23
N TYR A 751 16.06 -22.75 22.03
CA TYR A 751 15.77 -21.79 20.97
C TYR A 751 16.50 -20.46 21.16
N GLN A 752 16.59 -19.95 22.39
CA GLN A 752 17.36 -18.75 22.70
C GLN A 752 18.85 -18.92 22.37
N GLY A 753 19.39 -20.11 22.64
CA GLY A 753 20.78 -20.46 22.29
C GLY A 753 21.07 -20.38 20.79
N ILE A 754 20.07 -20.65 19.95
CA ILE A 754 20.20 -20.60 18.48
C ILE A 754 20.02 -19.17 17.95
N ARG A 755 19.01 -18.44 18.45
CA ARG A 755 18.63 -17.12 17.90
C ARG A 755 19.43 -15.95 18.46
N GLY A 756 20.00 -16.07 19.67
CA GLY A 756 20.78 -15.02 20.30
C GLY A 756 19.97 -13.80 20.77
N CYS A 757 18.70 -13.99 21.15
CA CYS A 757 17.82 -12.94 21.69
C CYS A 757 17.64 -13.05 23.21
N HIS A 758 17.15 -12.01 23.89
CA HIS A 758 16.77 -12.09 25.31
C HIS A 758 15.35 -12.64 25.43
N LEU A 759 15.19 -13.83 26.02
CA LEU A 759 13.89 -14.51 26.10
C LEU A 759 13.34 -14.48 27.53
N MET A 760 12.08 -14.05 27.66
CA MET A 760 11.34 -14.04 28.91
C MET A 760 9.99 -14.74 28.74
N VAL A 761 9.70 -15.69 29.63
CA VAL A 761 8.43 -16.43 29.66
C VAL A 761 7.64 -15.96 30.87
N VAL A 762 6.40 -15.54 30.65
CA VAL A 762 5.51 -15.03 31.71
C VAL A 762 4.42 -16.06 31.97
N PHE A 763 4.23 -16.42 33.24
CA PHE A 763 3.18 -17.31 33.72
C PHE A 763 2.30 -16.57 34.74
N ASP A 764 0.97 -16.66 34.57
CA ASP A 764 0.03 -16.32 35.64
C ASP A 764 0.29 -17.13 36.93
N ALA A 765 0.21 -16.44 38.07
CA ALA A 765 0.18 -17.10 39.38
C ALA A 765 -1.09 -17.96 39.55
N TYR A 766 -0.91 -19.28 39.55
CA TYR A 766 -1.96 -20.23 39.87
C TYR A 766 -1.98 -20.55 41.38
N ARG A 767 -3.00 -20.04 42.08
CA ARG A 767 -3.46 -20.47 43.44
C ARG A 767 -2.39 -20.56 44.56
N VAL A 768 -1.78 -19.44 44.96
CA VAL A 768 -1.21 -19.29 46.31
C VAL A 768 -1.48 -17.88 46.82
N GLN A 769 -2.19 -17.76 47.95
CA GLN A 769 -2.56 -16.47 48.53
C GLN A 769 -1.32 -15.66 48.95
N GLY A 770 -1.18 -14.43 48.43
CA GLY A 770 -0.17 -13.47 48.85
C GLY A 770 1.19 -13.54 48.15
N HIS A 771 1.29 -14.13 46.96
CA HIS A 771 2.55 -14.22 46.20
C HIS A 771 2.90 -12.88 45.51
N GLN A 772 4.14 -12.41 45.66
CA GLN A 772 4.70 -11.30 44.88
C GLN A 772 5.29 -11.82 43.56
N THR A 773 5.43 -10.95 42.56
CA THR A 773 6.03 -11.28 41.26
C THR A 773 7.43 -11.86 41.46
N GLU A 774 7.63 -13.11 41.04
CA GLU A 774 8.90 -13.82 41.17
C GLU A 774 9.57 -13.95 39.79
N VAL A 775 10.79 -13.43 39.67
CA VAL A 775 11.61 -13.57 38.46
C VAL A 775 12.70 -14.58 38.75
N SER A 776 12.59 -15.75 38.14
CA SER A 776 13.60 -16.82 38.24
C SER A 776 14.37 -16.94 36.93
N ARG A 777 15.68 -17.18 37.01
CA ARG A 777 16.50 -17.45 35.83
C ARG A 777 16.55 -18.95 35.59
N TYR A 778 16.03 -19.40 34.46
CA TYR A 778 16.06 -20.81 34.05
C TYR A 778 17.06 -20.96 32.91
N HIS A 779 18.24 -21.52 33.19
CA HIS A 779 19.37 -21.55 32.25
C HIS A 779 19.72 -20.15 31.69
N ASN A 780 19.51 -19.92 30.41
CA ASN A 780 19.77 -18.67 29.68
C ASN A 780 18.53 -17.75 29.58
N ILE A 781 17.33 -18.23 29.93
CA ILE A 781 16.05 -17.50 29.83
C ILE A 781 15.54 -17.01 31.20
N PHE A 782 14.65 -16.02 31.19
CA PHE A 782 13.96 -15.52 32.37
C PHE A 782 12.54 -16.09 32.45
N ALA A 783 12.18 -16.73 33.56
CA ALA A 783 10.81 -17.17 33.85
C ALA A 783 10.20 -16.27 34.93
N VAL A 784 9.16 -15.53 34.56
CA VAL A 784 8.42 -14.60 35.42
C VAL A 784 7.10 -15.23 35.83
N TYR A 785 6.85 -15.30 37.12
CA TYR A 785 5.56 -15.65 37.69
C TYR A 785 4.92 -14.38 38.24
N THR A 786 3.77 -13.96 37.70
CA THR A 786 3.10 -12.71 38.09
C THR A 786 2.53 -12.79 39.52
N GLY A 787 2.24 -11.65 40.15
CA GLY A 787 1.57 -11.61 41.46
C GLY A 787 0.06 -11.89 41.38
N GLU A 788 -0.59 -12.14 42.53
CA GLU A 788 -2.04 -12.50 42.59
C GLU A 788 -2.99 -11.47 41.95
N ALA A 789 -2.57 -10.20 41.83
CA ALA A 789 -3.37 -9.10 41.31
C ALA A 789 -2.97 -8.63 39.88
N GLU A 790 -2.01 -9.31 39.23
CA GLU A 790 -1.49 -8.94 37.91
C GLU A 790 -1.51 -10.17 36.99
N THR A 791 -2.21 -10.09 35.85
CA THR A 791 -2.20 -11.16 34.84
C THR A 791 -0.93 -11.10 33.98
N ALA A 792 -0.59 -12.21 33.34
CA ALA A 792 0.52 -12.31 32.39
C ALA A 792 0.38 -11.27 31.29
N ASP A 793 -0.84 -11.07 30.77
CA ASP A 793 -1.18 -10.02 29.81
C ASP A 793 -0.82 -8.63 30.34
N GLN A 794 -1.29 -8.25 31.54
CA GLN A 794 -0.97 -6.96 32.16
C GLN A 794 0.54 -6.76 32.35
N TYR A 795 1.27 -7.80 32.72
CA TYR A 795 2.71 -7.74 32.88
C TYR A 795 3.43 -7.55 31.54
N ILE A 796 3.06 -8.32 30.52
CA ILE A 796 3.60 -8.22 29.15
C ILE A 796 3.32 -6.84 28.58
N GLU A 797 2.09 -6.36 28.74
CA GLU A 797 1.66 -5.03 28.32
C GLU A 797 2.46 -3.89 28.96
N LYS A 798 2.70 -3.98 30.26
CA LYS A 798 3.46 -3.00 31.04
C LYS A 798 4.93 -3.03 30.64
N PHE A 799 5.52 -4.22 30.55
CA PHE A 799 6.90 -4.39 30.13
C PHE A 799 7.12 -3.87 28.70
N ALA A 800 6.21 -4.20 27.79
CA ALA A 800 6.24 -3.72 26.41
C ALA A 800 6.15 -2.19 26.36
N HIS A 801 5.25 -1.58 27.14
CA HIS A 801 5.11 -0.12 27.17
C HIS A 801 6.35 0.59 27.72
N GLU A 802 6.91 0.10 28.84
CA GLU A 802 8.09 0.71 29.47
C GLU A 802 9.36 0.57 28.62
N ASN A 803 9.49 -0.52 27.86
CA ASN A 803 10.75 -0.89 27.21
C ASN A 803 10.75 -0.82 25.67
N ALA A 804 9.60 -0.57 25.01
CA ALA A 804 9.49 -0.53 23.54
C ALA A 804 10.36 0.57 22.88
N LYS A 805 10.69 1.64 23.61
CA LYS A 805 11.59 2.69 23.09
C LYS A 805 13.05 2.21 23.03
N LYS A 806 13.47 1.37 23.98
CA LYS A 806 14.86 0.94 24.18
C LYS A 806 15.22 -0.35 23.45
N TYR A 807 14.32 -1.33 23.42
CA TYR A 807 14.56 -2.66 22.85
C TYR A 807 13.61 -2.99 21.71
N GLN A 808 14.00 -3.93 20.85
CA GLN A 808 13.10 -4.48 19.84
C GLN A 808 12.32 -5.65 20.43
N ILE A 809 11.09 -5.40 20.87
CA ILE A 809 10.27 -6.38 21.60
C ILE A 809 9.38 -7.15 20.62
N THR A 810 9.41 -8.47 20.74
CA THR A 810 8.50 -9.40 20.07
C THR A 810 7.68 -10.13 21.13
N VAL A 811 6.36 -10.20 20.97
CA VAL A 811 5.47 -10.93 21.90
C VAL A 811 4.88 -12.15 21.20
N ALA A 812 4.99 -13.31 21.84
CA ALA A 812 4.42 -14.56 21.36
C ALA A 812 3.11 -14.88 22.11
N THR A 813 1.97 -14.71 21.43
CA THR A 813 0.63 -15.04 21.95
C THR A 813 -0.37 -15.28 20.82
N SER A 814 -1.36 -16.14 21.05
CA SER A 814 -2.50 -16.40 20.17
C SER A 814 -3.81 -15.82 20.69
N ASP A 815 -3.78 -15.05 21.78
CA ASP A 815 -4.98 -14.34 22.27
C ASP A 815 -5.29 -13.14 21.36
N GLY A 816 -6.48 -13.13 20.76
CA GLY A 816 -6.88 -12.08 19.83
C GLY A 816 -6.98 -10.68 20.44
N LEU A 817 -7.30 -10.57 21.74
CA LEU A 817 -7.35 -9.26 22.42
C LEU A 817 -5.94 -8.73 22.65
N GLU A 818 -5.04 -9.58 23.16
CA GLU A 818 -3.65 -9.22 23.42
C GLU A 818 -2.92 -8.84 22.12
N GLN A 819 -3.20 -9.53 21.02
CA GLN A 819 -2.63 -9.22 19.71
C GLN A 819 -2.96 -7.81 19.21
N VAL A 820 -4.19 -7.34 19.46
CA VAL A 820 -4.61 -5.98 19.08
C VAL A 820 -3.90 -4.95 19.94
N ILE A 821 -3.76 -5.20 21.23
CA ILE A 821 -3.13 -4.28 22.19
C ILE A 821 -1.63 -4.14 21.93
N ILE A 822 -0.93 -5.25 21.71
CA ILE A 822 0.52 -5.26 21.43
C ILE A 822 0.84 -4.63 20.08
N ARG A 823 0.03 -4.87 19.03
CA ARG A 823 0.17 -4.18 17.74
C ARG A 823 -0.02 -2.68 17.87
N GLY A 824 -0.96 -2.24 18.70
CA GLY A 824 -1.17 -0.81 19.00
C GLY A 824 0.04 -0.13 19.64
N LYS A 825 0.93 -0.89 20.29
CA LYS A 825 2.15 -0.40 20.96
C LYS A 825 3.42 -0.47 20.09
N GLY A 826 3.32 -0.91 18.83
CA GLY A 826 4.45 -0.94 17.89
C GLY A 826 5.45 -2.10 18.11
N CYS A 827 5.10 -3.09 18.93
CA CYS A 827 5.89 -4.30 19.13
C CYS A 827 5.62 -5.34 18.02
N ARG A 828 6.60 -6.21 17.74
CA ARG A 828 6.40 -7.34 16.82
C ARG A 828 5.57 -8.42 17.50
N LEU A 829 4.81 -9.17 16.71
CA LEU A 829 3.94 -10.22 17.21
C LEU A 829 4.24 -11.55 16.54
N LEU A 830 4.22 -12.62 17.33
CA LEU A 830 4.29 -14.01 16.90
C LEU A 830 3.07 -14.76 17.44
N SER A 831 2.35 -15.48 16.59
CA SER A 831 1.38 -16.46 17.05
C SER A 831 2.07 -17.69 17.62
N ALA A 832 1.35 -18.52 18.39
CA ALA A 832 1.91 -19.76 18.92
C ALA A 832 2.32 -20.73 17.79
N ARG A 833 1.62 -20.72 16.65
CA ARG A 833 1.94 -21.56 15.49
C ARG A 833 3.23 -21.09 14.81
N GLU A 834 3.34 -19.79 14.54
CA GLU A 834 4.54 -19.20 13.93
C GLU A 834 5.78 -19.40 14.82
N LEU A 835 5.64 -19.28 16.14
CA LEU A 835 6.75 -19.57 17.07
C LEU A 835 7.18 -21.05 16.98
N SER A 836 6.23 -21.98 16.87
CA SER A 836 6.53 -23.42 16.73
C SER A 836 7.25 -23.73 15.42
N GLU A 837 6.81 -23.11 14.32
CA GLU A 837 7.44 -23.24 13.00
C GLU A 837 8.86 -22.66 13.02
N ASP A 838 9.04 -21.48 13.60
CA ASP A 838 10.34 -20.82 13.69
C ASP A 838 11.34 -21.62 14.54
N ILE A 839 10.89 -22.22 15.65
CA ILE A 839 11.71 -23.16 16.44
C ILE A 839 12.10 -24.40 15.62
N SER A 840 11.19 -24.92 14.81
CA SER A 840 11.45 -26.10 13.97
C SER A 840 12.46 -25.79 12.87
N HIS A 841 12.34 -24.63 12.23
CA HIS A 841 13.29 -24.14 11.25
C HIS A 841 14.67 -23.86 11.86
N ALA A 842 14.72 -23.26 13.05
CA ALA A 842 15.96 -23.01 13.78
C ALA A 842 16.71 -24.32 14.09
N LYS A 843 15.98 -25.38 14.51
CA LYS A 843 16.55 -26.71 14.73
C LYS A 843 17.02 -27.38 13.44
N ALA A 844 16.28 -27.24 12.34
CA ALA A 844 16.67 -27.77 11.04
C ALA A 844 17.97 -27.12 10.54
N ARG A 845 18.10 -25.79 10.63
CA ARG A 845 19.34 -25.06 10.28
C ARG A 845 20.55 -25.52 11.08
N LEU A 846 20.40 -25.67 12.40
CA LEU A 846 21.50 -26.16 13.25
C LEU A 846 21.90 -27.59 12.88
N THR A 847 20.94 -28.42 12.46
CA THR A 847 21.21 -29.79 11.99
C THR A 847 21.95 -29.78 10.65
N GLU A 848 21.57 -28.92 9.71
CA GLU A 848 22.26 -28.71 8.44
C GLU A 848 23.67 -28.16 8.65
N GLU A 849 23.85 -27.12 9.46
CA GLU A 849 25.16 -26.56 9.81
C GLU A 849 26.07 -27.59 10.50
N TYR A 850 25.51 -28.44 11.37
CA TYR A 850 26.26 -29.53 12.00
C TYR A 850 26.66 -30.61 10.99
N MET A 851 25.77 -30.98 10.05
CA MET A 851 26.05 -31.96 8.99
C MET A 851 27.08 -31.44 7.98
N GLU A 852 27.01 -30.15 7.61
CA GLU A 852 28.02 -29.51 6.77
C GLU A 852 29.36 -29.39 7.50
N GLY A 853 29.36 -29.01 8.77
CA GLY A 853 30.57 -28.92 9.60
C GLY A 853 31.28 -30.26 9.84
N THR A 854 30.53 -31.37 9.94
CA THR A 854 31.12 -32.72 10.07
C THR A 854 31.72 -33.25 8.76
N LEU A 855 31.30 -32.75 7.60
CA LEU A 855 31.84 -33.14 6.30
C LEU A 855 33.18 -32.45 5.98
N THR A 856 33.49 -31.31 6.61
CA THR A 856 34.65 -30.48 6.27
C THR A 856 35.83 -30.47 7.24
N GLY A 857 35.77 -31.11 8.43
CA GLY A 857 36.91 -31.06 9.34
C GLY A 857 36.87 -32.05 10.50
N ARG A 858 38.02 -32.65 10.80
CA ARG A 858 38.25 -33.51 11.97
C ARG A 858 37.82 -32.79 13.25
N SER A 859 36.76 -33.27 13.90
CA SER A 859 36.33 -32.80 15.22
C SER A 859 37.39 -33.17 16.25
N PHE A 860 38.13 -32.18 16.77
CA PHE A 860 38.88 -32.34 18.01
C PHE A 860 37.94 -32.00 19.18
N LEU A 861 37.98 -32.85 20.21
CA LEU A 861 37.14 -32.79 21.44
C LEU A 861 37.21 -31.47 22.25
N PHE A 862 37.86 -30.42 21.75
CA PHE A 862 38.17 -29.20 22.49
C PHE A 862 37.81 -27.89 21.76
N ASP A 863 37.19 -27.94 20.57
CA ASP A 863 36.88 -26.74 19.77
C ASP A 863 35.74 -25.86 20.33
N GLY A 864 35.14 -26.21 21.46
CA GLY A 864 34.07 -25.45 22.12
C GLY A 864 34.40 -24.92 23.51
N VAL A 865 35.65 -24.99 23.95
CA VAL A 865 36.05 -24.61 25.32
C VAL A 865 36.68 -23.21 25.29
N SER A 866 36.23 -22.30 26.16
CA SER A 866 36.84 -20.95 26.25
C SER A 866 38.34 -21.03 26.54
N GLU A 867 39.16 -20.12 25.99
CA GLU A 867 40.63 -20.12 26.13
C GLU A 867 41.08 -20.24 27.59
N GLU A 868 40.34 -19.63 28.52
CA GLU A 868 40.60 -19.67 29.95
C GLU A 868 40.42 -21.08 30.56
N THR A 869 39.44 -21.83 30.06
CA THR A 869 39.12 -23.19 30.51
C THR A 869 40.03 -24.22 29.85
N ALA A 870 40.41 -24.00 28.59
CA ALA A 870 41.45 -24.76 27.90
C ALA A 870 42.81 -24.63 28.60
N GLY A 871 43.15 -23.42 29.07
CA GLY A 871 44.34 -23.17 29.89
C GLY A 871 44.32 -23.89 31.23
N LYS A 872 43.19 -23.89 31.95
CA LYS A 872 43.03 -24.63 33.22
C LYS A 872 43.14 -26.15 33.03
N ILE A 873 42.61 -26.69 31.93
CA ILE A 873 42.68 -28.12 31.63
C ILE A 873 44.09 -28.53 31.16
N GLU A 874 44.80 -27.67 30.43
CA GLU A 874 46.22 -27.89 30.10
C GLU A 874 47.13 -27.86 31.34
N ALA A 875 46.87 -26.97 32.30
CA ALA A 875 47.60 -26.91 33.56
C ALA A 875 47.42 -28.19 34.39
N ILE A 876 46.18 -28.72 34.44
CA ILE A 876 45.85 -30.00 35.07
C ILE A 876 46.53 -31.17 34.33
N ARG A 877 46.59 -31.14 33.00
CA ARG A 877 47.22 -32.18 32.18
C ARG A 877 48.75 -32.17 32.29
N LYS A 878 49.38 -31.01 32.53
CA LYS A 878 50.83 -30.86 32.74
C LYS A 878 51.27 -31.17 34.18
N GLY A 879 50.32 -31.43 35.09
CA GLY A 879 50.60 -31.91 36.44
C GLY A 879 51.07 -30.83 37.42
N GLU A 880 50.80 -29.55 37.14
CA GLU A 880 51.03 -28.47 38.09
C GLU A 880 49.87 -28.46 39.10
N LYS A 881 50.15 -28.94 40.32
CA LYS A 881 49.26 -28.77 41.46
C LYS A 881 49.29 -27.32 41.89
N ASP A 882 48.14 -26.65 41.86
CA ASP A 882 47.94 -25.47 42.70
C ASP A 882 47.39 -25.92 44.06
N GLU A 883 48.31 -25.93 45.03
CA GLU A 883 48.00 -25.80 46.45
C GLU A 883 47.51 -24.37 46.70
N ARG A 884 46.22 -24.20 47.02
CA ARG A 884 45.75 -23.39 48.17
C ARG A 884 44.22 -23.34 48.22
N THR A 885 43.74 -23.81 49.37
CA THR A 885 42.54 -23.43 50.15
C THR A 885 41.71 -22.27 49.65
#